data_AF-A0A1F8MLK0-F1
#
_entry.id   AF-A0A1F8MLK0-F1
#
_cell.length_a   1.000
_cell.length_b   1.000
_cell.length_c   1.000
_cell.angle_alpha   90.00
_cell.angle_beta   90.00
_cell.angle_gamma   90.00
#
_symmetry.space_group_name_H-M   'P 1'
#
loop_
_entity.id
_entity.type
_entity.pdbx_description
1 polymer ?
#
loop_
_entity_poly.entity_id
_entity_poly.type
_entity_poly.pdbx_seq_one_letter_code
_entity_poly.pdbx_strand_id
1 'polypeptide(L)'
;MGEKKYLIYLDILGFDKLAKEIAGKSRVTPDGVRDDFIGVIKKKVEALETKREIIGKKYGESDDWLLVADNLDKVFTCIFEILDHKTKYQDYKKIPLEIAVGTAEFSKEANLQGPGLVIQDDVIKFLKTPVVHYYHKWYEQQNPGQSVSSTFIVFTEPAYLELEPLDKKICTQIIYKDVEFYLADLDKFQRRGRVFDFLEKINLPGSRLYHRIDDIFIPPLEFEVIKKTLEKKRIVFITGTPEYGKTYTAVRLMWEYYEKDYQPKWNRGTEREQRTEVRKSLEDIGAELTPKCIVYLEDPFGKTEYEGTEILERGIGTVLETIKQIDDAYVIITSREEVFKDFGNQQLSAEFRGFEEKINIKKPSYKRVQREKMLLTWAEEVNCAWFGNKELKEFVLDKISHEEFLPTPLSIKDFCIATSKIKREAELEEKIVEKSEPAEKAFAKEIECMTEDKIAFLLFPYISEYFEVDFVRTVYRELIGKLDFKKAPLEFDIVLKWFIDDKIKISKIKIDEHIYQVIQFSHPSYSKALGHLLSQNGYPSRINKEIFSRLLLKLSEKVQAARAVAYAVADNFNKLPHDIRNNLLLKLSEKVQAARAVALMVASNFAELPANVGQILFNLSENNRAARHVVYAVTHNLYTLPDDIRNKLLFKLSEKSQAAGSVALTVANNFDKLPDNVGRILFNLSEKDQVARAVAYAVADNFNKLPHDIRNNLLLKLSEKDQAAKAVAFMVANNFTELPANVGQILFNLSKKDQAAKAVADAVTHNLYTLPDDIRNRLLFNLSEKDQSAREVAWRVASNFNKLPHDIRNNLLLKLSEKDQAARAVALMVANNFAELPDDIRNKLLLKLSEKDQATEVVAKIVKEHFYVIPENVRVDLQQRLKDISKH
;
A
#
# COMPACT_ATOMS: atom_id res chain seq x y z
N MET A 1 -35.42 3.36 32.00
CA MET A 1 -33.98 3.71 32.05
C MET A 1 -33.87 5.22 32.02
N GLY A 2 -33.10 5.80 32.95
CA GLY A 2 -32.85 7.23 32.98
C GLY A 2 -31.99 7.67 31.80
N GLU A 3 -32.08 8.94 31.43
CA GLU A 3 -31.14 9.60 30.53
C GLU A 3 -30.01 10.20 31.35
N LYS A 4 -28.76 9.86 31.00
CA LYS A 4 -27.58 10.48 31.57
C LYS A 4 -27.52 11.95 31.14
N LYS A 5 -27.32 12.86 32.10
CA LYS A 5 -27.14 14.30 31.89
C LYS A 5 -25.83 14.77 32.53
N TYR A 6 -25.33 15.90 32.07
CA TYR A 6 -24.12 16.53 32.54
C TYR A 6 -24.45 17.68 33.47
N LEU A 7 -23.79 17.73 34.61
CA LEU A 7 -23.99 18.72 35.65
C LEU A 7 -22.79 19.65 35.70
N ILE A 8 -23.04 20.96 35.71
CA ILE A 8 -22.01 21.99 35.82
C ILE A 8 -22.31 22.79 37.08
N TYR A 9 -21.51 22.57 38.12
CA TYR A 9 -21.49 23.40 39.31
C TYR A 9 -20.55 24.58 39.08
N LEU A 10 -21.02 25.77 39.44
CA LEU A 10 -20.30 27.04 39.30
C LEU A 10 -20.40 27.79 40.62
N ASP A 11 -19.29 28.27 41.13
CA ASP A 11 -19.22 29.10 42.34
C ASP A 11 -18.26 30.28 42.12
N ILE A 12 -18.48 31.42 42.78
CA ILE A 12 -17.55 32.55 42.66
C ILE A 12 -16.41 32.37 43.66
N LEU A 13 -15.20 32.12 43.14
CA LEU A 13 -14.03 31.83 43.96
C LEU A 13 -13.71 32.99 44.90
N GLY A 14 -13.81 32.72 46.20
CA GLY A 14 -13.50 33.68 47.26
C GLY A 14 -14.45 34.88 47.32
N PHE A 15 -15.71 34.72 46.87
CA PHE A 15 -16.73 35.78 46.72
C PHE A 15 -16.70 36.88 47.78
N ASP A 16 -16.83 36.54 49.06
CA ASP A 16 -16.81 37.52 50.16
C ASP A 16 -15.47 38.24 50.32
N LYS A 17 -14.36 37.50 50.22
CA LYS A 17 -13.01 38.02 50.41
C LYS A 17 -12.62 38.91 49.23
N LEU A 18 -12.94 38.47 48.02
CA LEU A 18 -12.69 39.18 46.77
C LEU A 18 -13.50 40.47 46.70
N ALA A 19 -14.78 40.44 47.10
CA ALA A 19 -15.62 41.62 47.18
C ALA A 19 -15.08 42.66 48.17
N LYS A 20 -14.61 42.22 49.35
CA LYS A 20 -13.96 43.11 50.34
C LYS A 20 -12.66 43.69 49.81
N GLU A 21 -11.85 42.91 49.10
CA GLU A 21 -10.60 43.37 48.49
C GLU A 21 -10.85 44.44 47.42
N ILE A 22 -11.80 44.20 46.51
CA ILE A 22 -12.17 45.13 45.45
C ILE A 22 -12.80 46.39 46.02
N ALA A 23 -13.70 46.27 47.01
CA ALA A 23 -14.28 47.40 47.71
C ALA A 23 -13.24 48.24 48.46
N GLY A 24 -12.18 47.62 49.00
CA GLY A 24 -11.06 48.33 49.60
C GLY A 24 -10.23 49.14 48.60
N LYS A 25 -10.29 48.79 47.31
CA LYS A 25 -9.56 49.43 46.20
C LYS A 25 -10.44 50.31 45.31
N SER A 26 -11.76 50.33 45.52
CA SER A 26 -12.75 51.03 44.69
C SER A 26 -13.74 51.82 45.53
N ARG A 27 -14.54 52.72 44.92
CA ARG A 27 -15.59 53.48 45.64
C ARG A 27 -16.92 52.72 45.72
N VAL A 28 -16.89 51.39 45.74
CA VAL A 28 -18.07 50.51 45.74
C VAL A 28 -18.10 49.70 47.04
N THR A 29 -19.28 49.47 47.60
CA THR A 29 -19.42 48.62 48.80
C THR A 29 -19.17 47.15 48.45
N PRO A 30 -18.74 46.30 49.41
CA PRO A 30 -18.60 44.86 49.17
C PRO A 30 -19.89 44.22 48.62
N ASP A 31 -21.05 44.63 49.13
CA ASP A 31 -22.34 44.13 48.63
C ASP A 31 -22.60 44.56 47.18
N GLY A 32 -22.25 45.80 46.81
CA GLY A 32 -22.37 46.26 45.42
C GLY A 32 -21.46 45.50 44.45
N VAL A 33 -20.25 45.12 44.88
CA VAL A 33 -19.36 44.26 44.08
C VAL A 33 -19.96 42.86 43.90
N ARG A 34 -20.54 42.30 44.96
CA ARG A 34 -21.20 40.98 44.95
C ARG A 34 -22.41 40.96 44.00
N ASP A 35 -23.28 41.96 44.09
CA ASP A 35 -24.45 42.11 43.21
C ASP A 35 -24.03 42.24 41.73
N ASP A 36 -22.97 43.01 41.44
CA ASP A 36 -22.42 43.12 40.10
C ASP A 36 -21.92 41.77 39.56
N PHE A 37 -21.18 41.01 40.38
CA PHE A 37 -20.64 39.71 39.96
C PHE A 37 -21.76 38.70 39.69
N ILE A 38 -22.73 38.60 40.59
CA ILE A 38 -23.93 37.77 40.39
C ILE A 38 -24.65 38.21 39.12
N GLY A 39 -24.83 39.52 38.91
CA GLY A 39 -25.49 40.07 37.73
C GLY A 39 -24.79 39.69 36.42
N VAL A 40 -23.46 39.74 36.38
CA VAL A 40 -22.67 39.35 35.20
C VAL A 40 -22.85 37.86 34.87
N ILE A 41 -22.71 36.98 35.86
CA ILE A 41 -22.84 35.53 35.65
C ILE A 41 -24.28 35.14 35.32
N LYS A 42 -25.26 35.70 36.05
CA LYS A 42 -26.69 35.46 35.81
C LYS A 42 -27.09 35.81 34.38
N LYS A 43 -26.63 36.95 33.85
CA LYS A 43 -26.87 37.33 32.44
C LYS A 43 -26.31 36.32 31.45
N LYS A 44 -25.14 35.73 31.73
CA LYS A 44 -24.55 34.68 30.89
C LYS A 44 -25.37 33.38 30.95
N VAL A 45 -25.81 32.97 32.14
CA VAL A 45 -26.67 31.79 32.32
C VAL A 45 -28.03 31.97 31.63
N GLU A 46 -28.64 33.15 31.70
CA GLU A 46 -29.89 33.47 30.98
C GLU A 46 -29.72 33.43 29.45
N ALA A 47 -28.57 33.87 28.94
CA ALA A 47 -28.27 33.76 27.51
C ALA A 47 -28.15 32.29 27.07
N LEU A 48 -27.49 31.44 27.86
CA LEU A 48 -27.38 30.00 27.61
C LEU A 48 -28.74 29.29 27.60
N GLU A 49 -29.64 29.67 28.50
CA GLU A 49 -31.02 29.16 28.52
C GLU A 49 -31.78 29.56 27.26
N THR A 50 -31.67 30.82 26.84
CA THR A 50 -32.32 31.33 25.63
C THR A 50 -31.82 30.61 24.37
N LYS A 51 -30.52 30.31 24.31
CA LYS A 51 -29.89 29.52 23.24
C LYS A 51 -30.21 28.01 23.32
N ARG A 52 -30.81 27.54 24.42
CA ARG A 52 -31.07 26.11 24.72
C ARG A 52 -29.79 25.27 24.88
N GLU A 53 -28.71 25.91 25.31
CA GLU A 53 -27.44 25.26 25.67
C GLU A 53 -27.52 24.54 27.01
N ILE A 54 -28.43 24.97 27.88
CA ILE A 54 -28.79 24.27 29.10
C ILE A 54 -30.25 23.83 29.04
N ILE A 55 -30.51 22.65 29.60
CA ILE A 55 -31.87 22.09 29.71
C ILE A 55 -32.47 22.31 31.10
N GLY A 56 -31.65 22.78 32.04
CA GLY A 56 -32.04 23.01 33.43
C GLY A 56 -31.05 23.89 34.16
N LYS A 57 -31.54 24.64 35.15
CA LYS A 57 -30.72 25.40 36.09
C LYS A 57 -31.37 25.48 37.48
N LYS A 58 -30.52 25.60 38.49
CA LYS A 58 -30.88 25.98 39.85
C LYS A 58 -29.85 26.99 40.36
N TYR A 59 -30.36 28.08 40.92
CA TYR A 59 -29.54 29.04 41.64
C TYR A 59 -29.52 28.63 43.11
N GLY A 60 -28.35 28.65 43.74
CA GLY A 60 -28.20 28.38 45.16
C GLY A 60 -28.64 29.56 46.02
N GLU A 61 -28.29 29.51 47.31
CA GLU A 61 -28.68 30.53 48.29
C GLU A 61 -27.73 31.75 48.30
N SER A 62 -26.57 31.67 47.64
CA SER A 62 -25.58 32.75 47.58
C SER A 62 -25.07 33.05 46.16
N ASP A 63 -23.96 32.45 45.77
CA ASP A 63 -23.11 32.80 44.63
C ASP A 63 -22.81 31.58 43.75
N ASP A 64 -23.62 30.53 43.92
CA ASP A 64 -23.47 29.27 43.22
C ASP A 64 -24.65 28.96 42.28
N TRP A 65 -24.31 28.30 41.17
CA TRP A 65 -25.25 27.82 40.17
C TRP A 65 -24.99 26.34 39.88
N LEU A 66 -26.09 25.63 39.63
CA LEU A 66 -26.06 24.30 39.06
C LEU A 66 -26.77 24.31 37.72
N LEU A 67 -26.04 24.00 36.65
CA LEU A 67 -26.55 23.92 35.29
C LEU A 67 -26.60 22.48 34.82
N VAL A 68 -27.58 22.17 33.97
CA VAL A 68 -27.76 20.84 33.39
C VAL A 68 -27.64 20.94 31.87
N ALA A 69 -26.73 20.16 31.30
CA ALA A 69 -26.54 19.99 29.87
C ALA A 69 -26.87 18.56 29.42
N ASP A 70 -27.29 18.39 28.17
CA ASP A 70 -27.66 17.08 27.61
C ASP A 70 -26.50 16.35 26.92
N ASN A 71 -25.39 17.04 26.63
CA ASN A 71 -24.18 16.47 26.03
C ASN A 71 -22.92 17.28 26.40
N LEU A 72 -21.74 16.71 26.14
CA LEU A 72 -20.45 17.32 26.46
C LEU A 72 -20.13 18.56 25.62
N ASP A 73 -20.53 18.63 24.34
CA ASP A 73 -20.29 19.81 23.50
C ASP A 73 -20.93 21.05 24.17
N LYS A 74 -22.15 20.90 24.68
CA LYS A 74 -22.83 21.95 25.45
C LYS A 74 -22.14 22.29 26.76
N VAL A 75 -21.48 21.34 27.43
CA VAL A 75 -20.67 21.64 28.63
C VAL A 75 -19.54 22.60 28.29
N PHE A 76 -18.79 22.33 27.21
CA PHE A 76 -17.73 23.22 26.73
C PHE A 76 -18.29 24.60 26.34
N THR A 77 -19.38 24.64 25.57
CA THR A 77 -20.03 25.90 25.17
C THR A 77 -20.51 26.71 26.37
N CYS A 78 -21.16 26.07 27.34
CA CYS A 78 -21.66 26.72 28.54
C CYS A 78 -20.53 27.35 29.36
N ILE A 79 -19.51 26.56 29.69
CA ILE A 79 -18.38 27.04 30.50
C ILE A 79 -17.62 28.14 29.73
N PHE A 80 -17.42 28.01 28.42
CA PHE A 80 -16.79 29.04 27.61
C PHE A 80 -17.57 30.37 27.65
N GLU A 81 -18.88 30.34 27.39
CA GLU A 81 -19.73 31.54 27.38
C GLU A 81 -19.76 32.24 28.75
N ILE A 82 -19.74 31.45 29.82
CA ILE A 82 -19.69 31.93 31.21
C ILE A 82 -18.35 32.59 31.51
N LEU A 83 -17.24 31.99 31.07
CA LEU A 83 -15.91 32.56 31.24
C LEU A 83 -15.67 33.77 30.34
N ASP A 84 -16.40 33.90 29.23
CA ASP A 84 -16.29 35.03 28.31
C ASP A 84 -17.08 36.28 28.76
N HIS A 85 -16.78 36.80 29.94
CA HIS A 85 -17.32 38.09 30.42
C HIS A 85 -16.24 39.14 30.62
N LYS A 86 -16.60 40.38 30.90
CA LYS A 86 -15.67 41.40 31.40
C LYS A 86 -16.32 42.08 32.58
N THR A 87 -15.53 42.44 33.58
CA THR A 87 -16.01 43.27 34.68
C THR A 87 -15.63 44.73 34.45
N LYS A 88 -16.27 45.63 35.20
CA LYS A 88 -15.94 47.06 35.23
C LYS A 88 -14.74 47.39 36.14
N TYR A 89 -14.16 46.40 36.81
CA TYR A 89 -13.10 46.57 37.79
C TYR A 89 -11.72 46.43 37.14
N GLN A 90 -10.89 47.46 37.23
CA GLN A 90 -9.65 47.62 36.46
C GLN A 90 -8.63 46.50 36.70
N ASP A 91 -8.49 46.06 37.97
CA ASP A 91 -7.57 44.97 38.36
C ASP A 91 -8.18 43.56 38.22
N TYR A 92 -9.48 43.47 37.93
CA TYR A 92 -10.23 42.21 37.89
C TYR A 92 -11.03 42.09 36.59
N LYS A 93 -10.34 42.03 35.45
CA LYS A 93 -10.98 41.93 34.13
C LYS A 93 -11.97 40.75 34.02
N LYS A 94 -11.75 39.68 34.78
CA LYS A 94 -12.57 38.45 34.84
C LYS A 94 -12.88 38.12 36.31
N ILE A 95 -14.05 37.52 36.55
CA ILE A 95 -14.48 36.95 37.82
C ILE A 95 -13.84 35.56 37.94
N PRO A 96 -13.06 35.28 39.00
CA PRO A 96 -12.54 33.94 39.29
C PRO A 96 -13.69 32.98 39.65
N LEU A 97 -13.73 31.80 39.04
CA LEU A 97 -14.81 30.82 39.22
C LEU A 97 -14.28 29.45 39.64
N GLU A 98 -15.00 28.77 40.52
CA GLU A 98 -14.82 27.35 40.82
C GLU A 98 -15.82 26.55 39.98
N ILE A 99 -15.33 25.69 39.10
CA ILE A 99 -16.19 24.95 38.18
C ILE A 99 -15.99 23.45 38.41
N ALA A 100 -17.07 22.73 38.68
CA ALA A 100 -17.05 21.27 38.75
C ALA A 100 -18.03 20.63 37.77
N VAL A 101 -17.56 19.63 37.04
CA VAL A 101 -18.36 18.90 36.04
C VAL A 101 -18.55 17.45 36.47
N GLY A 102 -19.80 17.00 36.47
CA GLY A 102 -20.17 15.61 36.77
C GLY A 102 -21.26 15.08 35.86
N THR A 103 -21.65 13.82 36.10
CA THR A 103 -22.76 13.16 35.40
C THR A 103 -23.76 12.60 36.39
N ALA A 104 -25.06 12.67 36.06
CA ALA A 104 -26.12 12.01 36.83
C ALA A 104 -27.20 11.45 35.88
N GLU A 105 -27.90 10.40 36.31
CA GLU A 105 -29.02 9.81 35.56
C GLU A 105 -30.35 10.40 36.03
N PHE A 106 -31.16 10.87 35.08
CA PHE A 106 -32.48 11.44 35.35
C PHE A 106 -33.57 10.63 34.65
N SER A 107 -34.74 10.49 35.25
CA SER A 107 -35.89 9.92 34.53
C SER A 107 -36.30 10.86 33.38
N LYS A 108 -36.91 10.31 32.32
CA LYS A 108 -37.39 11.12 31.18
C LYS A 108 -38.44 12.17 31.56
N GLU A 109 -39.12 11.97 32.69
CA GLU A 109 -40.17 12.83 33.24
C GLU A 109 -39.63 13.78 34.33
N ALA A 110 -38.32 13.76 34.60
CA ALA A 110 -37.73 14.61 35.64
C ALA A 110 -37.92 16.09 35.30
N ASN A 111 -38.44 16.86 36.24
CA ASN A 111 -38.46 18.31 36.12
C ASN A 111 -37.04 18.85 36.32
N LEU A 112 -36.44 19.39 35.26
CA LEU A 112 -35.08 19.90 35.28
C LEU A 112 -35.00 21.42 35.56
N GLN A 113 -36.13 22.05 35.94
CA GLN A 113 -36.24 23.49 36.10
C GLN A 113 -36.63 23.90 37.52
N GLY A 114 -35.94 24.93 38.04
CA GLY A 114 -36.32 25.62 39.28
C GLY A 114 -36.37 24.71 40.53
N PRO A 115 -37.29 24.95 41.48
CA PRO A 115 -37.38 24.16 42.72
C PRO A 115 -37.80 22.70 42.49
N GLY A 116 -38.27 22.35 41.29
CA GLY A 116 -38.58 20.98 40.88
C GLY A 116 -37.37 20.18 40.39
N LEU A 117 -36.20 20.82 40.20
CA LEU A 117 -34.92 20.14 40.06
C LEU A 117 -34.57 19.52 41.41
N VAL A 118 -35.13 18.33 41.69
CA VAL A 118 -34.84 17.49 42.87
C VAL A 118 -33.45 16.90 42.69
N ILE A 119 -32.47 17.79 42.75
CA ILE A 119 -31.10 17.51 43.07
C ILE A 119 -31.09 17.67 44.59
N GLN A 120 -31.25 16.54 45.29
CA GLN A 120 -31.04 16.46 46.73
C GLN A 120 -29.74 17.19 47.06
N ASP A 121 -29.61 17.72 48.29
CA ASP A 121 -28.34 18.20 48.82
C ASP A 121 -27.17 17.27 48.47
N ASP A 122 -27.45 15.98 48.26
CA ASP A 122 -26.53 14.93 47.86
C ASP A 122 -25.88 15.10 46.47
N VAL A 123 -26.50 15.71 45.47
CA VAL A 123 -25.88 15.95 44.14
C VAL A 123 -25.01 17.22 44.15
N ILE A 124 -25.42 18.28 44.88
CA ILE A 124 -24.56 19.43 45.15
C ILE A 124 -23.40 19.00 46.05
N LYS A 125 -23.67 18.20 47.11
CA LYS A 125 -22.63 17.56 47.92
C LYS A 125 -21.71 16.72 47.06
N PHE A 126 -22.21 15.97 46.08
CA PHE A 126 -21.42 15.11 45.19
C PHE A 126 -20.41 15.88 44.32
N LEU A 127 -20.69 17.12 43.94
CA LEU A 127 -19.74 17.97 43.21
C LEU A 127 -18.86 18.80 44.17
N LYS A 128 -19.46 19.34 45.23
CA LYS A 128 -18.80 20.26 46.18
C LYS A 128 -17.87 19.56 47.16
N THR A 129 -18.25 18.39 47.69
CA THR A 129 -17.54 17.71 48.80
C THR A 129 -16.43 16.77 48.32
N PRO A 130 -16.60 15.94 47.26
CA PRO A 130 -15.55 15.06 46.74
C PRO A 130 -14.56 15.76 45.82
N VAL A 131 -14.96 16.76 45.04
CA VAL A 131 -14.10 17.29 43.97
C VAL A 131 -13.55 18.67 44.30
N VAL A 132 -14.42 19.68 44.47
CA VAL A 132 -14.00 21.07 44.73
C VAL A 132 -13.22 21.18 46.05
N HIS A 133 -13.77 20.64 47.14
CA HIS A 133 -13.12 20.67 48.45
C HIS A 133 -11.77 19.94 48.48
N TYR A 134 -11.67 18.76 47.83
CA TYR A 134 -10.41 18.03 47.77
C TYR A 134 -9.39 18.71 46.86
N TYR A 135 -9.83 19.40 45.80
CA TYR A 135 -8.95 20.24 45.00
C TYR A 135 -8.33 21.38 45.82
N HIS A 136 -9.13 22.14 46.59
CA HIS A 136 -8.62 23.19 47.48
C HIS A 136 -7.57 22.65 48.47
N LYS A 137 -7.87 21.52 49.12
CA LYS A 137 -6.94 20.87 50.07
C LYS A 137 -5.67 20.34 49.39
N TRP A 138 -5.80 19.77 48.20
CA TRP A 138 -4.67 19.32 47.40
C TRP A 138 -3.80 20.52 46.98
N TYR A 139 -4.42 21.61 46.52
CA TYR A 139 -3.73 22.82 46.10
C TYR A 139 -2.94 23.46 47.25
N GLU A 140 -3.55 23.58 48.44
CA GLU A 140 -2.89 24.09 49.65
C GLU A 140 -1.69 23.20 50.05
N GLN A 141 -1.80 21.88 49.88
CA GLN A 141 -0.68 20.97 50.12
C GLN A 141 0.46 21.18 49.11
N GLN A 142 0.14 21.36 47.82
CA GLN A 142 1.15 21.63 46.78
C GLN A 142 1.75 23.04 46.89
N ASN A 143 0.98 23.99 47.43
CA ASN A 143 1.36 25.40 47.57
C ASN A 143 1.14 25.90 49.00
N PRO A 144 2.00 25.51 49.97
CA PRO A 144 1.81 25.86 51.37
C PRO A 144 1.65 27.36 51.59
N GLY A 145 0.58 27.76 52.29
CA GLY A 145 0.26 29.15 52.60
C GLY A 145 -0.39 29.94 51.46
N GLN A 146 -0.70 29.30 50.32
CA GLN A 146 -1.44 29.91 49.22
C GLN A 146 -2.84 29.30 49.10
N SER A 147 -3.85 30.15 49.03
CA SER A 147 -5.22 29.76 48.65
C SER A 147 -5.37 29.81 47.13
N VAL A 148 -6.27 29.00 46.58
CA VAL A 148 -6.65 29.12 45.16
C VAL A 148 -7.17 30.54 44.90
N SER A 149 -6.65 31.20 43.86
CA SER A 149 -6.98 32.59 43.53
C SER A 149 -7.37 32.80 42.05
N SER A 150 -7.33 31.74 41.26
CA SER A 150 -7.66 31.76 39.82
C SER A 150 -8.73 30.71 39.52
N THR A 151 -9.48 30.94 38.44
CA THR A 151 -10.46 29.99 37.93
C THR A 151 -9.86 28.60 37.75
N PHE A 152 -10.62 27.57 38.12
CA PHE A 152 -10.27 26.17 37.84
C PHE A 152 -11.51 25.39 37.42
N ILE A 153 -11.27 24.32 36.66
CA ILE A 153 -12.31 23.39 36.20
C ILE A 153 -11.88 21.97 36.58
N VAL A 154 -12.73 21.28 37.34
CA VAL A 154 -12.47 19.92 37.80
C VAL A 154 -13.59 18.97 37.38
N PHE A 155 -13.23 17.78 36.91
CA PHE A 155 -14.15 16.73 36.49
C PHE A 155 -14.16 15.61 37.52
N THR A 156 -15.35 15.07 37.78
CA THR A 156 -15.48 13.75 38.41
C THR A 156 -14.97 12.67 37.46
N GLU A 157 -14.55 11.52 37.99
CA GLU A 157 -14.13 10.38 37.17
C GLU A 157 -15.21 9.96 36.14
N PRO A 158 -16.51 9.80 36.49
CA PRO A 158 -17.53 9.49 35.50
C PRO A 158 -17.64 10.50 34.36
N ALA A 159 -17.51 11.81 34.64
CA ALA A 159 -17.55 12.83 33.60
C ALA A 159 -16.30 12.82 32.72
N TYR A 160 -15.13 12.61 33.32
CA TYR A 160 -13.87 12.47 32.59
C TYR A 160 -13.87 11.25 31.65
N LEU A 161 -14.43 10.12 32.07
CA LEU A 161 -14.47 8.91 31.24
C LEU A 161 -15.31 9.07 29.97
N GLU A 162 -16.31 9.95 29.99
CA GLU A 162 -17.14 10.30 28.84
C GLU A 162 -16.45 11.26 27.85
N LEU A 163 -15.37 11.94 28.27
CA LEU A 163 -14.60 12.82 27.38
C LEU A 163 -14.02 12.03 26.20
N GLU A 164 -13.98 12.69 25.04
CA GLU A 164 -13.33 12.18 23.85
C GLU A 164 -11.81 12.02 24.08
N PRO A 165 -11.12 11.13 23.35
CA PRO A 165 -9.71 10.84 23.60
C PRO A 165 -8.80 12.07 23.65
N LEU A 166 -9.01 13.05 22.76
CA LEU A 166 -8.23 14.28 22.75
C LEU A 166 -8.64 15.26 23.85
N ASP A 167 -9.91 15.29 24.28
CA ASP A 167 -10.34 16.10 25.42
C ASP A 167 -9.75 15.59 26.72
N LYS A 168 -9.59 14.26 26.89
CA LYS A 168 -8.93 13.69 28.07
C LYS A 168 -7.52 14.24 28.28
N LYS A 169 -6.81 14.58 27.20
CA LYS A 169 -5.44 15.14 27.27
C LYS A 169 -5.38 16.58 27.79
N ILE A 170 -6.52 17.29 27.85
CA ILE A 170 -6.57 18.61 28.48
C ILE A 170 -6.67 18.49 30.01
N CYS A 171 -6.95 17.29 30.53
CA CYS A 171 -7.11 17.05 31.96
C CYS A 171 -5.88 16.35 32.56
N THR A 172 -5.56 16.70 33.81
CA THR A 172 -4.55 16.04 34.63
C THR A 172 -5.24 15.28 35.75
N GLN A 173 -4.95 13.99 35.87
CA GLN A 173 -5.46 13.14 36.95
C GLN A 173 -4.82 13.55 38.28
N ILE A 174 -5.65 13.70 39.32
CA ILE A 174 -5.23 14.00 40.69
C ILE A 174 -5.86 12.95 41.61
N ILE A 175 -5.00 12.32 42.42
CA ILE A 175 -5.40 11.37 43.46
C ILE A 175 -4.99 11.97 44.80
N TYR A 176 -5.97 12.29 45.65
CA TYR A 176 -5.72 12.85 46.97
C TYR A 176 -6.64 12.20 48.01
N LYS A 177 -6.03 11.54 49.01
CA LYS A 177 -6.73 10.82 50.10
C LYS A 177 -7.84 9.89 49.58
N ASP A 178 -7.47 9.03 48.63
CA ASP A 178 -8.34 8.04 47.99
C ASP A 178 -9.51 8.63 47.18
N VAL A 179 -9.48 9.94 46.92
CA VAL A 179 -10.42 10.61 46.01
C VAL A 179 -9.71 10.95 44.72
N GLU A 180 -10.30 10.51 43.61
CA GLU A 180 -9.80 10.72 42.26
C GLU A 180 -10.64 11.77 41.53
N PHE A 181 -9.96 12.75 40.92
CA PHE A 181 -10.59 13.77 40.08
C PHE A 181 -9.61 14.31 39.03
N TYR A 182 -10.12 15.10 38.10
CA TYR A 182 -9.38 15.50 36.90
C TYR A 182 -9.42 17.01 36.71
N LEU A 183 -8.26 17.67 36.80
CA LEU A 183 -8.12 19.12 36.62
C LEU A 183 -7.92 19.46 35.15
N ALA A 184 -8.79 20.28 34.56
CA ALA A 184 -8.64 20.72 33.18
C ALA A 184 -7.70 21.93 33.04
N ASP A 185 -6.88 21.91 31.99
CA ASP A 185 -6.10 23.02 31.48
C ASP A 185 -7.04 24.10 30.95
N LEU A 186 -7.12 25.23 31.65
CA LEU A 186 -8.11 26.27 31.40
C LEU A 186 -7.99 26.86 29.99
N ASP A 187 -6.77 27.11 29.51
CA ASP A 187 -6.53 27.71 28.20
C ASP A 187 -6.95 26.76 27.08
N LYS A 188 -6.59 25.47 27.18
CA LYS A 188 -7.02 24.45 26.22
C LYS A 188 -8.53 24.24 26.25
N PHE A 189 -9.14 24.25 27.44
CA PHE A 189 -10.58 24.11 27.61
C PHE A 189 -11.33 25.26 26.96
N GLN A 190 -10.91 26.50 27.20
CA GLN A 190 -11.50 27.70 26.58
C GLN A 190 -11.33 27.68 25.07
N ARG A 191 -10.16 27.28 24.56
CA ARG A 191 -9.92 27.13 23.13
C ARG A 191 -10.88 26.12 22.50
N ARG A 192 -11.09 24.98 23.17
CA ARG A 192 -12.06 23.96 22.74
C ARG A 192 -13.48 24.49 22.66
N GLY A 193 -13.91 25.27 23.65
CA GLY A 193 -15.20 25.97 23.65
C GLY A 193 -15.32 27.01 22.53
N ARG A 194 -14.25 27.78 22.30
CA ARG A 194 -14.17 28.79 21.23
C ARG A 194 -14.33 28.20 19.83
N VAL A 195 -13.86 26.97 19.60
CA VAL A 195 -14.09 26.25 18.33
C VAL A 195 -15.58 26.02 18.10
N PHE A 196 -16.36 25.69 19.13
CA PHE A 196 -17.82 25.50 18.97
C PHE A 196 -18.52 26.81 18.60
N ASP A 197 -18.17 27.94 19.23
CA ASP A 197 -18.72 29.25 18.84
C ASP A 197 -18.35 29.58 17.38
N PHE A 198 -17.09 29.36 16.98
CA PHE A 198 -16.68 29.55 15.59
C PHE A 198 -17.53 28.74 14.61
N LEU A 199 -17.80 27.47 14.92
CA LEU A 199 -18.64 26.61 14.10
C LEU A 199 -20.08 27.13 14.00
N GLU A 200 -20.63 27.69 15.07
CA GLU A 200 -21.92 28.38 15.02
C GLU A 200 -21.88 29.60 14.08
N LYS A 201 -20.83 30.43 14.16
CA LYS A 201 -20.69 31.64 13.32
C LYS A 201 -20.63 31.33 11.83
N ILE A 202 -20.05 30.19 11.44
CA ILE A 202 -19.99 29.75 10.04
C ILE A 202 -21.18 28.86 9.64
N ASN A 203 -22.25 28.81 10.45
CA ASN A 203 -23.47 28.01 10.23
C ASN A 203 -23.21 26.49 10.13
N LEU A 204 -22.31 25.97 10.95
CA LEU A 204 -22.00 24.54 11.05
C LEU A 204 -21.98 24.01 12.51
N PRO A 205 -23.00 24.30 13.33
CA PRO A 205 -23.07 23.80 14.69
C PRO A 205 -22.98 22.26 14.72
N GLY A 206 -22.19 21.72 15.64
CA GLY A 206 -22.03 20.26 15.81
C GLY A 206 -21.26 19.55 14.68
N SER A 207 -20.57 20.28 13.80
CA SER A 207 -19.80 19.68 12.71
C SER A 207 -18.65 18.80 13.22
N ARG A 208 -18.83 17.48 13.14
CA ARG A 208 -17.79 16.48 13.44
C ARG A 208 -16.56 16.57 12.54
N LEU A 209 -16.66 17.26 11.41
CA LEU A 209 -15.52 17.44 10.50
C LEU A 209 -14.54 18.51 10.99
N TYR A 210 -15.06 19.58 11.60
CA TYR A 210 -14.28 20.79 11.93
C TYR A 210 -14.20 21.07 13.44
N HIS A 211 -14.91 20.31 14.29
CA HIS A 211 -14.90 20.50 15.75
C HIS A 211 -13.52 20.32 16.42
N ARG A 212 -12.54 19.81 15.68
CA ARG A 212 -11.15 19.61 16.12
C ARG A 212 -10.15 20.36 15.25
N ILE A 213 -10.54 21.46 14.60
CA ILE A 213 -9.71 22.19 13.63
C ILE A 213 -8.29 22.55 14.15
N ASP A 214 -8.10 22.66 15.47
CA ASP A 214 -6.79 22.86 16.10
C ASP A 214 -5.96 21.59 16.27
N ASP A 215 -6.61 20.44 16.47
CA ASP A 215 -5.93 19.21 16.85
C ASP A 215 -5.63 18.30 15.66
N ILE A 216 -6.57 18.20 14.71
CA ILE A 216 -6.49 17.25 13.58
C ILE A 216 -5.95 17.89 12.29
N PHE A 217 -5.83 19.22 12.24
CA PHE A 217 -5.33 19.90 11.05
C PHE A 217 -3.83 19.65 10.87
N ILE A 218 -3.50 18.95 9.79
CA ILE A 218 -2.12 18.86 9.31
C ILE A 218 -1.97 19.84 8.14
N PRO A 219 -1.10 20.86 8.23
CA PRO A 219 -0.98 21.85 7.17
C PRO A 219 -0.38 21.22 5.88
N PRO A 220 -0.92 21.57 4.70
CA PRO A 220 -0.24 21.28 3.44
C PRO A 220 1.09 22.05 3.38
N LEU A 221 2.04 21.59 2.56
CA LEU A 221 3.34 22.26 2.38
C LEU A 221 3.20 23.74 1.97
N GLU A 222 2.13 24.06 1.24
CA GLU A 222 1.85 25.39 0.74
C GLU A 222 1.14 26.30 1.75
N PHE A 223 0.78 25.80 2.95
CA PHE A 223 -0.04 26.54 3.92
C PHE A 223 0.53 27.93 4.26
N GLU A 224 1.83 28.02 4.54
CA GLU A 224 2.49 29.29 4.87
C GLU A 224 2.52 30.27 3.69
N VAL A 225 2.57 29.76 2.45
CA VAL A 225 2.53 30.61 1.25
C VAL A 225 1.10 31.11 1.03
N ILE A 226 0.09 30.23 1.16
CA ILE A 226 -1.33 30.57 1.10
C ILE A 226 -1.65 31.68 2.12
N LYS A 227 -1.22 31.52 3.36
CA LYS A 227 -1.40 32.50 4.43
C LYS A 227 -0.74 33.84 4.10
N LYS A 228 0.51 33.84 3.66
CA LYS A 228 1.22 35.07 3.24
C LYS A 228 0.54 35.77 2.07
N THR A 229 0.00 35.01 1.12
CA THR A 229 -0.76 35.56 -0.01
C THR A 229 -2.03 36.23 0.48
N LEU A 230 -2.80 35.58 1.36
CA LEU A 230 -3.99 36.17 1.99
C LEU A 230 -3.65 37.43 2.80
N GLU A 231 -2.62 37.40 3.65
CA GLU A 231 -2.21 38.54 4.48
C GLU A 231 -1.76 39.74 3.65
N LYS A 232 -0.99 39.51 2.58
CA LYS A 232 -0.45 40.60 1.74
C LYS A 232 -1.46 41.15 0.74
N LYS A 233 -2.26 40.26 0.14
CA LYS A 233 -3.13 40.62 -0.98
C LYS A 233 -4.58 40.79 -0.57
N ARG A 234 -4.93 40.44 0.67
CA ARG A 234 -6.30 40.37 1.23
C ARG A 234 -7.21 39.35 0.53
N ILE A 235 -6.76 38.71 -0.54
CA ILE A 235 -7.48 37.68 -1.27
C ILE A 235 -6.54 36.53 -1.66
N VAL A 236 -7.03 35.30 -1.60
CA VAL A 236 -6.34 34.10 -2.11
C VAL A 236 -7.30 33.16 -2.81
N PHE A 237 -6.87 32.63 -3.97
CA PHE A 237 -7.52 31.50 -4.63
C PHE A 237 -6.77 30.22 -4.27
N ILE A 238 -7.41 29.32 -3.53
CA ILE A 238 -6.86 28.01 -3.20
C ILE A 238 -7.41 27.01 -4.24
N THR A 239 -6.56 26.65 -5.20
CA THR A 239 -6.93 25.72 -6.27
C THR A 239 -6.24 24.37 -6.08
N GLY A 240 -6.74 23.32 -6.72
CA GLY A 240 -6.11 22.01 -6.57
C GLY A 240 -6.96 20.79 -6.83
N THR A 241 -6.33 19.64 -6.66
CA THR A 241 -6.88 18.30 -6.88
C THR A 241 -8.11 18.03 -5.97
N PRO A 242 -9.13 17.28 -6.43
CA PRO A 242 -10.26 16.86 -5.59
C PRO A 242 -9.79 16.20 -4.29
N GLU A 243 -10.51 16.43 -3.19
CA GLU A 243 -10.27 15.81 -1.87
C GLU A 243 -8.92 16.12 -1.18
N TYR A 244 -8.08 16.97 -1.77
CA TYR A 244 -6.77 17.34 -1.23
C TYR A 244 -6.79 18.43 -0.15
N GLY A 245 -7.92 18.64 0.54
CA GLY A 245 -7.98 19.49 1.74
C GLY A 245 -8.10 21.00 1.50
N LYS A 246 -8.55 21.45 0.32
CA LYS A 246 -8.79 22.88 0.04
C LYS A 246 -9.78 23.53 1.00
N THR A 247 -11.00 22.98 1.10
CA THR A 247 -12.04 23.47 2.02
C THR A 247 -11.53 23.46 3.47
N TYR A 248 -10.85 22.39 3.88
CA TYR A 248 -10.29 22.28 5.23
C TYR A 248 -9.24 23.37 5.50
N THR A 249 -8.38 23.67 4.53
CA THR A 249 -7.38 24.74 4.60
C THR A 249 -8.05 26.13 4.68
N ALA A 250 -9.11 26.36 3.91
CA ALA A 250 -9.88 27.59 3.97
C ALA A 250 -10.54 27.79 5.35
N VAL A 251 -11.18 26.75 5.90
CA VAL A 251 -11.78 26.79 7.25
C VAL A 251 -10.71 27.02 8.32
N ARG A 252 -9.52 26.43 8.19
CA ARG A 252 -8.39 26.71 9.09
C ARG A 252 -7.99 28.18 9.08
N LEU A 253 -7.88 28.80 7.89
CA LEU A 253 -7.55 30.22 7.79
C LEU A 253 -8.65 31.09 8.41
N MET A 254 -9.92 30.77 8.18
CA MET A 254 -11.04 31.44 8.83
C MET A 254 -10.95 31.36 10.36
N TRP A 255 -10.60 30.19 10.89
CA TRP A 255 -10.38 30.00 12.33
C TRP A 255 -9.24 30.87 12.86
N GLU A 256 -8.08 30.94 12.19
CA GLU A 256 -6.95 31.79 12.63
C GLU A 256 -7.28 33.29 12.60
N TYR A 257 -8.17 33.73 11.71
CA TYR A 257 -8.67 35.10 11.68
C TYR A 257 -9.76 35.33 12.73
N TYR A 258 -10.62 34.36 12.97
CA TYR A 258 -11.58 34.41 14.07
C TYR A 258 -10.88 34.50 15.43
N GLU A 259 -9.74 33.82 15.61
CA GLU A 259 -8.90 33.96 16.80
C GLU A 259 -8.40 35.41 17.01
N LYS A 260 -8.29 36.19 15.93
CA LYS A 260 -7.93 37.63 15.90
C LYS A 260 -9.16 38.56 15.87
N ASP A 261 -10.33 38.06 16.27
CA ASP A 261 -11.61 38.78 16.39
C ASP A 261 -12.23 39.23 15.04
N TYR A 262 -11.89 38.56 13.93
CA TYR A 262 -12.60 38.77 12.66
C TYR A 262 -13.90 37.99 12.61
N GLN A 263 -14.95 38.57 12.03
CA GLN A 263 -16.21 37.90 11.78
C GLN A 263 -16.09 36.94 10.58
N PRO A 264 -16.26 35.63 10.77
CA PRO A 264 -16.11 34.65 9.71
C PRO A 264 -17.44 34.42 9.00
N LYS A 265 -17.43 34.41 7.66
CA LYS A 265 -18.60 34.08 6.85
C LYS A 265 -18.25 33.04 5.79
N TRP A 266 -19.01 31.96 5.72
CA TRP A 266 -18.81 30.91 4.73
C TRP A 266 -20.03 30.78 3.82
N ASN A 267 -19.83 31.11 2.54
CA ASN A 267 -20.78 30.83 1.46
C ASN A 267 -20.40 29.48 0.82
N ARG A 268 -21.16 28.44 1.18
CA ARG A 268 -20.91 27.05 0.77
C ARG A 268 -21.26 26.84 -0.70
N GLY A 269 -20.52 25.99 -1.40
CA GLY A 269 -20.71 25.72 -2.84
C GLY A 269 -20.72 24.24 -3.20
N THR A 270 -20.95 23.37 -2.21
CA THR A 270 -20.90 21.92 -2.42
C THR A 270 -21.98 21.45 -3.39
N GLU A 271 -23.21 21.96 -3.23
CA GLU A 271 -24.36 21.65 -4.08
C GLU A 271 -24.66 22.75 -5.11
N ARG A 272 -25.38 22.40 -6.19
CA ARG A 272 -25.62 23.35 -7.30
C ARG A 272 -26.45 24.57 -6.88
N GLU A 273 -27.45 24.36 -6.03
CA GLU A 273 -28.25 25.45 -5.45
C GLU A 273 -27.39 26.38 -4.60
N GLN A 274 -26.55 25.80 -3.74
CA GLN A 274 -25.58 26.54 -2.92
C GLN A 274 -24.62 27.36 -3.79
N ARG A 275 -24.07 26.80 -4.89
CA ARG A 275 -23.24 27.59 -5.82
C ARG A 275 -23.97 28.77 -6.45
N THR A 276 -25.28 28.65 -6.64
CA THR A 276 -26.10 29.77 -7.13
C THR A 276 -26.15 30.89 -6.08
N GLU A 277 -26.23 30.54 -4.79
CA GLU A 277 -26.16 31.50 -3.68
C GLU A 277 -24.76 32.13 -3.54
N VAL A 278 -23.70 31.35 -3.73
CA VAL A 278 -22.32 31.88 -3.77
C VAL A 278 -22.17 32.92 -4.88
N ARG A 279 -22.74 32.67 -6.07
CA ARG A 279 -22.72 33.63 -7.19
C ARG A 279 -23.52 34.89 -6.90
N LYS A 280 -24.68 34.77 -6.24
CA LYS A 280 -25.43 35.95 -5.77
C LYS A 280 -24.63 36.76 -4.75
N SER A 281 -23.90 36.08 -3.86
CA SER A 281 -23.02 36.75 -2.89
C SER A 281 -21.84 37.47 -3.55
N LEU A 282 -21.38 37.00 -4.72
CA LEU A 282 -20.38 37.70 -5.54
C LEU A 282 -20.94 38.98 -6.18
N GLU A 283 -22.22 38.98 -6.58
CA GLU A 283 -22.88 40.16 -7.14
C GLU A 283 -23.05 41.27 -6.09
N ASP A 284 -23.32 40.90 -4.83
CA ASP A 284 -23.52 41.83 -3.71
C ASP A 284 -22.35 41.83 -2.71
N ILE A 285 -21.11 41.62 -3.20
CA ILE A 285 -19.93 41.49 -2.34
C ILE A 285 -19.68 42.73 -1.46
N GLY A 286 -20.18 43.90 -1.88
CA GLY A 286 -20.11 45.13 -1.08
C GLY A 286 -20.92 45.06 0.22
N ALA A 287 -22.04 44.34 0.26
CA ALA A 287 -22.79 44.10 1.48
C ALA A 287 -22.15 43.01 2.36
N GLU A 288 -21.41 42.09 1.73
CA GLU A 288 -20.76 40.96 2.38
C GLU A 288 -19.45 41.36 3.10
N LEU A 289 -18.68 42.27 2.50
CA LEU A 289 -17.41 42.73 3.03
C LEU A 289 -17.62 43.92 3.97
N THR A 290 -17.28 43.72 5.24
CA THR A 290 -17.29 44.75 6.28
C THR A 290 -15.93 44.78 6.98
N PRO A 291 -15.53 45.89 7.62
CA PRO A 291 -14.30 45.93 8.40
C PRO A 291 -14.27 44.80 9.44
N LYS A 292 -13.11 44.17 9.63
CA LYS A 292 -12.93 43.01 10.51
C LYS A 292 -13.75 41.78 10.10
N CYS A 293 -13.91 41.51 8.79
CA CYS A 293 -14.50 40.26 8.30
C CYS A 293 -13.54 39.39 7.49
N ILE A 294 -13.81 38.08 7.47
CA ILE A 294 -13.20 37.12 6.55
C ILE A 294 -14.29 36.30 5.86
N VAL A 295 -14.33 36.34 4.52
CA VAL A 295 -15.35 35.68 3.71
C VAL A 295 -14.73 34.52 2.93
N TYR A 296 -15.34 33.34 3.01
CA TYR A 296 -14.97 32.17 2.22
C TYR A 296 -16.07 31.85 1.19
N LEU A 297 -15.68 31.87 -0.09
CA LEU A 297 -16.51 31.50 -1.23
C LEU A 297 -16.06 30.12 -1.76
N GLU A 298 -16.85 29.08 -1.49
CA GLU A 298 -16.50 27.71 -1.89
C GLU A 298 -16.93 27.43 -3.34
N ASP A 299 -15.98 27.02 -4.19
CA ASP A 299 -16.18 26.49 -5.54
C ASP A 299 -17.18 27.27 -6.43
N PRO A 300 -17.10 28.63 -6.52
CA PRO A 300 -18.07 29.44 -7.27
C PRO A 300 -18.09 29.11 -8.78
N PHE A 301 -16.96 28.64 -9.29
CA PHE A 301 -16.73 28.32 -10.71
C PHE A 301 -17.38 27.01 -11.16
N GLY A 302 -17.75 26.13 -10.24
CA GLY A 302 -18.31 24.81 -10.53
C GLY A 302 -17.61 23.68 -9.80
N LYS A 303 -18.29 22.53 -9.71
CA LYS A 303 -17.82 21.37 -8.92
C LYS A 303 -16.97 20.40 -9.73
N THR A 304 -17.34 20.10 -10.97
CA THR A 304 -16.61 19.13 -11.83
C THR A 304 -16.29 19.71 -13.20
N GLU A 305 -17.13 20.62 -13.67
CA GLU A 305 -16.97 21.37 -14.90
C GLU A 305 -17.13 22.86 -14.60
N TYR A 306 -16.63 23.70 -15.50
CA TYR A 306 -16.84 25.13 -15.43
C TYR A 306 -18.31 25.49 -15.73
N GLU A 307 -18.97 26.10 -14.75
CA GLU A 307 -20.39 26.51 -14.80
C GLU A 307 -20.52 28.02 -15.09
N GLY A 308 -19.50 28.64 -15.67
CA GLY A 308 -19.40 30.09 -15.77
C GLY A 308 -20.48 30.77 -16.61
N THR A 309 -20.85 31.97 -16.14
CA THR A 309 -21.66 32.96 -16.85
C THR A 309 -20.86 34.27 -16.90
N GLU A 310 -21.19 35.18 -17.82
CA GLU A 310 -20.55 36.51 -17.88
C GLU A 310 -20.64 37.27 -16.54
N ILE A 311 -21.67 36.95 -15.74
CA ILE A 311 -21.92 37.49 -14.41
C ILE A 311 -20.87 37.03 -13.39
N LEU A 312 -20.44 35.75 -13.45
CA LEU A 312 -19.42 35.22 -12.54
C LEU A 312 -18.07 35.92 -12.74
N GLU A 313 -17.68 36.14 -13.99
CA GLU A 313 -16.39 36.76 -14.33
C GLU A 313 -16.35 38.21 -13.87
N ARG A 314 -17.43 38.97 -14.11
CA ARG A 314 -17.61 40.32 -13.58
C ARG A 314 -17.61 40.34 -12.06
N GLY A 315 -18.33 39.42 -11.41
CA GLY A 315 -18.40 39.32 -9.96
C GLY A 315 -17.04 39.15 -9.29
N ILE A 316 -16.17 38.30 -9.84
CA ILE A 316 -14.79 38.14 -9.34
C ILE A 316 -13.97 39.43 -9.53
N GLY A 317 -14.14 40.13 -10.65
CA GLY A 317 -13.56 41.46 -10.85
C GLY A 317 -14.00 42.46 -9.78
N THR A 318 -15.30 42.50 -9.48
CA THR A 318 -15.88 43.35 -8.42
C THR A 318 -15.25 43.05 -7.06
N VAL A 319 -15.04 41.78 -6.69
CA VAL A 319 -14.37 41.43 -5.41
C VAL A 319 -13.00 42.10 -5.30
N LEU A 320 -12.19 42.08 -6.37
CA LEU A 320 -10.86 42.69 -6.36
C LEU A 320 -10.89 44.21 -6.23
N GLU A 321 -11.93 44.87 -6.77
CA GLU A 321 -12.10 46.31 -6.65
C GLU A 321 -12.60 46.67 -5.25
N THR A 322 -13.62 45.98 -4.74
CA THR A 322 -14.20 46.23 -3.43
C THR A 322 -13.18 45.99 -2.31
N ILE A 323 -12.38 44.92 -2.39
CA ILE A 323 -11.40 44.63 -1.34
C ILE A 323 -10.27 45.66 -1.28
N LYS A 324 -10.03 46.42 -2.36
CA LYS A 324 -9.10 47.56 -2.35
C LYS A 324 -9.66 48.75 -1.58
N GLN A 325 -10.98 48.92 -1.57
CA GLN A 325 -11.68 50.05 -0.96
C GLN A 325 -11.99 49.85 0.53
N ILE A 326 -12.14 48.60 0.98
CA ILE A 326 -12.46 48.28 2.38
C ILE A 326 -11.16 48.00 3.14
N ASP A 327 -10.89 48.83 4.16
CA ASP A 327 -9.80 48.58 5.08
C ASP A 327 -10.10 47.37 5.96
N ASP A 328 -9.15 46.44 6.01
CA ASP A 328 -9.14 45.31 6.94
C ASP A 328 -10.26 44.25 6.76
N ALA A 329 -10.46 43.78 5.53
CA ALA A 329 -11.30 42.63 5.17
C ALA A 329 -10.53 41.62 4.30
N TYR A 330 -10.90 40.34 4.38
CA TYR A 330 -10.18 39.23 3.72
C TYR A 330 -11.13 38.28 2.98
N VAL A 331 -10.69 37.75 1.83
CA VAL A 331 -11.47 36.82 1.01
C VAL A 331 -10.68 35.56 0.65
N ILE A 332 -11.29 34.40 0.83
CA ILE A 332 -10.78 33.11 0.40
C ILE A 332 -11.72 32.57 -0.68
N ILE A 333 -11.18 32.09 -1.79
CA ILE A 333 -11.95 31.42 -2.84
C ILE A 333 -11.33 30.05 -3.12
N THR A 334 -12.12 28.98 -3.11
CA THR A 334 -11.62 27.66 -3.53
C THR A 334 -12.09 27.28 -4.93
N SER A 335 -11.31 26.48 -5.63
CA SER A 335 -11.75 25.85 -6.88
C SER A 335 -11.02 24.55 -7.14
N ARG A 336 -11.60 23.68 -7.97
CA ARG A 336 -10.85 22.57 -8.57
C ARG A 336 -9.92 23.08 -9.64
N GLU A 337 -8.76 22.43 -9.78
CA GLU A 337 -7.75 22.85 -10.74
C GLU A 337 -8.26 22.90 -12.18
N GLU A 338 -8.97 21.87 -12.67
CA GLU A 338 -9.49 21.86 -14.04
C GLU A 338 -10.54 22.94 -14.28
N VAL A 339 -11.44 23.13 -13.32
CA VAL A 339 -12.48 24.17 -13.38
C VAL A 339 -11.84 25.57 -13.41
N PHE A 340 -10.80 25.79 -12.61
CA PHE A 340 -10.08 27.06 -12.59
C PHE A 340 -9.22 27.28 -13.84
N LYS A 341 -8.64 26.24 -14.43
CA LYS A 341 -7.93 26.34 -15.72
C LYS A 341 -8.88 26.73 -16.86
N ASP A 342 -10.09 26.19 -16.89
CA ASP A 342 -11.11 26.55 -17.88
C ASP A 342 -11.56 28.02 -17.72
N PHE A 343 -11.73 28.50 -16.48
CA PHE A 343 -11.89 29.93 -16.19
C PHE A 343 -10.69 30.77 -16.65
N GLY A 344 -9.48 30.26 -16.41
CA GLY A 344 -8.18 30.85 -16.77
C GLY A 344 -7.89 31.04 -18.26
N ASN A 345 -8.79 30.58 -19.14
CA ASN A 345 -8.72 30.78 -20.59
C ASN A 345 -9.63 31.92 -21.07
N GLN A 346 -10.43 32.53 -20.20
CA GLN A 346 -11.31 33.66 -20.52
C GLN A 346 -10.54 34.99 -20.50
N GLN A 347 -10.99 36.00 -21.25
CA GLN A 347 -10.23 37.25 -21.50
C GLN A 347 -9.83 38.04 -20.24
N LEU A 348 -10.59 37.93 -19.14
CA LEU A 348 -10.36 38.63 -17.88
C LEU A 348 -9.36 37.91 -16.94
N SER A 349 -8.89 36.71 -17.29
CA SER A 349 -8.40 35.76 -16.28
C SER A 349 -6.90 35.75 -15.96
N ALA A 350 -6.07 36.37 -16.81
CA ALA A 350 -4.61 36.39 -16.62
C ALA A 350 -4.19 37.17 -15.36
N GLU A 351 -4.99 38.17 -14.96
CA GLU A 351 -4.76 38.98 -13.75
C GLU A 351 -4.94 38.18 -12.45
N PHE A 352 -5.78 37.14 -12.46
CA PHE A 352 -6.08 36.37 -11.25
C PHE A 352 -4.99 35.37 -10.85
N ARG A 353 -4.09 35.02 -11.76
CA ARG A 353 -2.98 34.09 -11.47
C ARG A 353 -2.05 34.61 -10.37
N GLY A 354 -2.01 35.93 -10.17
CA GLY A 354 -1.26 36.54 -9.09
C GLY A 354 -1.79 36.16 -7.70
N PHE A 355 -3.03 35.72 -7.56
CA PHE A 355 -3.65 35.40 -6.27
C PHE A 355 -3.83 33.88 -6.05
N GLU A 356 -3.41 33.06 -7.02
CA GLU A 356 -3.58 31.61 -6.99
C GLU A 356 -2.46 30.91 -6.21
N GLU A 357 -2.85 30.03 -5.29
CA GLU A 357 -1.97 29.11 -4.59
C GLU A 357 -2.52 27.69 -4.72
N LYS A 358 -1.67 26.78 -5.21
CA LYS A 358 -2.07 25.43 -5.64
C LYS A 358 -1.76 24.37 -4.60
N ILE A 359 -2.75 23.56 -4.24
CA ILE A 359 -2.59 22.32 -3.49
C ILE A 359 -2.66 21.15 -4.49
N ASN A 360 -1.55 20.46 -4.72
CA ASN A 360 -1.40 19.54 -5.86
C ASN A 360 -0.95 18.15 -5.42
N ILE A 361 -1.35 17.14 -6.19
CA ILE A 361 -0.90 15.75 -6.08
C ILE A 361 0.48 15.51 -6.74
N LYS A 362 0.82 16.26 -7.80
CA LYS A 362 2.11 16.13 -8.51
C LYS A 362 3.31 16.60 -7.70
N LYS A 363 3.13 17.73 -7.01
CA LYS A 363 4.03 18.19 -5.95
C LYS A 363 3.25 17.93 -4.66
N PRO A 364 3.34 16.72 -4.07
CA PRO A 364 2.39 16.30 -3.07
C PRO A 364 2.37 17.29 -1.91
N SER A 365 1.26 18.02 -1.76
CA SER A 365 1.04 18.92 -0.62
C SER A 365 1.09 18.16 0.71
N TYR A 366 0.85 16.85 0.66
CA TYR A 366 1.02 15.91 1.76
C TYR A 366 1.98 14.78 1.34
N LYS A 367 3.24 14.87 1.78
CA LYS A 367 4.20 13.78 1.67
C LYS A 367 3.86 12.67 2.66
N ARG A 368 4.57 11.54 2.54
CA ARG A 368 4.47 10.38 3.44
C ARG A 368 4.37 10.76 4.92
N VAL A 369 5.29 11.58 5.43
CA VAL A 369 5.32 11.99 6.84
C VAL A 369 4.03 12.72 7.28
N GLN A 370 3.47 13.57 6.42
CA GLN A 370 2.24 14.30 6.73
C GLN A 370 1.01 13.38 6.68
N ARG A 371 0.98 12.43 5.74
CA ARG A 371 -0.07 11.42 5.64
C ARG A 371 -0.07 10.46 6.84
N GLU A 372 1.11 10.00 7.25
CA GLU A 372 1.29 9.20 8.47
C GLU A 372 0.83 9.98 9.71
N LYS A 373 1.27 11.23 9.87
CA LYS A 373 0.83 12.08 10.98
C LYS A 373 -0.70 12.22 10.99
N MET A 374 -1.30 12.50 9.84
CA MET A 374 -2.75 12.64 9.70
C MET A 374 -3.49 11.34 10.06
N LEU A 375 -3.00 10.19 9.60
CA LEU A 375 -3.55 8.88 9.94
C LEU A 375 -3.52 8.66 11.46
N LEU A 376 -2.37 8.90 12.08
CA LEU A 376 -2.19 8.68 13.52
C LEU A 376 -3.08 9.60 14.35
N THR A 377 -3.19 10.87 13.96
CA THR A 377 -4.04 11.85 14.65
C THR A 377 -5.52 11.50 14.53
N TRP A 378 -6.00 11.10 13.34
CA TRP A 378 -7.38 10.65 13.16
C TRP A 378 -7.68 9.33 13.86
N ALA A 379 -6.74 8.38 13.85
CA ALA A 379 -6.90 7.09 14.51
C ALA A 379 -7.00 7.24 16.03
N GLU A 380 -6.27 8.19 16.61
CA GLU A 380 -6.37 8.54 18.02
C GLU A 380 -7.69 9.22 18.35
N GLU A 381 -8.10 10.23 17.57
CA GLU A 381 -9.38 10.94 17.77
C GLU A 381 -10.59 10.00 17.72
N VAL A 382 -10.58 9.08 16.76
CA VAL A 382 -11.65 8.11 16.57
C VAL A 382 -11.53 6.91 17.53
N ASN A 383 -10.44 6.82 18.30
CA ASN A 383 -10.13 5.71 19.19
C ASN A 383 -10.12 4.34 18.47
N CYS A 384 -9.39 4.26 17.36
CA CYS A 384 -9.31 3.04 16.56
C CYS A 384 -8.72 1.87 17.37
N ALA A 385 -9.42 0.74 17.43
CA ALA A 385 -8.96 -0.44 18.17
C ALA A 385 -7.60 -0.97 17.68
N TRP A 386 -7.32 -0.87 16.38
CA TRP A 386 -6.04 -1.26 15.80
C TRP A 386 -4.88 -0.32 16.15
N PHE A 387 -5.16 0.94 16.55
CA PHE A 387 -4.12 1.93 16.87
C PHE A 387 -3.33 1.56 18.14
N GLY A 388 -3.98 0.89 19.10
CA GLY A 388 -3.35 0.37 20.31
C GLY A 388 -2.58 -0.95 20.10
N ASN A 389 -2.74 -1.61 18.96
CA ASN A 389 -2.02 -2.83 18.62
C ASN A 389 -0.80 -2.48 17.74
N LYS A 390 0.40 -2.80 18.22
CA LYS A 390 1.65 -2.45 17.53
C LYS A 390 1.74 -3.05 16.12
N GLU A 391 1.40 -4.32 15.95
CA GLU A 391 1.50 -5.04 14.67
C GLU A 391 0.52 -4.47 13.65
N LEU A 392 -0.75 -4.28 14.03
CA LEU A 392 -1.76 -3.71 13.12
C LEU A 392 -1.46 -2.26 12.76
N LYS A 393 -0.95 -1.47 13.71
CA LYS A 393 -0.52 -0.10 13.47
C LYS A 393 0.64 -0.04 12.48
N GLU A 394 1.65 -0.88 12.65
CA GLU A 394 2.79 -0.98 11.73
C GLU A 394 2.34 -1.44 10.33
N PHE A 395 1.40 -2.39 10.24
CA PHE A 395 0.79 -2.82 8.98
C PHE A 395 0.11 -1.66 8.22
N VAL A 396 -0.75 -0.87 8.89
CA VAL A 396 -1.42 0.26 8.23
C VAL A 396 -0.42 1.34 7.80
N LEU A 397 0.61 1.59 8.61
CA LEU A 397 1.69 2.54 8.29
C LEU A 397 2.54 2.07 7.10
N ASP A 398 2.80 0.78 6.98
CA ASP A 398 3.47 0.19 5.83
C ASP A 398 2.63 0.37 4.55
N LYS A 399 1.33 0.06 4.60
CA LYS A 399 0.43 0.23 3.45
C LYS A 399 0.33 1.69 2.99
N ILE A 400 0.11 2.65 3.91
CA ILE A 400 -0.02 4.07 3.53
C ILE A 400 1.30 4.67 2.98
N SER A 401 2.44 3.99 3.20
CA SER A 401 3.72 4.38 2.60
C SER A 401 3.70 4.31 1.07
N HIS A 402 2.84 3.47 0.50
CA HIS A 402 2.55 3.45 -0.93
C HIS A 402 1.55 4.56 -1.28
N GLU A 403 1.87 5.37 -2.28
CA GLU A 403 1.08 6.53 -2.71
C GLU A 403 -0.34 6.16 -3.19
N GLU A 404 -0.56 4.90 -3.53
CA GLU A 404 -1.84 4.43 -4.03
C GLU A 404 -2.89 4.13 -2.95
N PHE A 405 -2.48 3.98 -1.69
CA PHE A 405 -3.37 3.63 -0.58
C PHE A 405 -3.63 4.83 0.31
N LEU A 406 -4.90 5.22 0.46
CA LEU A 406 -5.35 6.41 1.18
C LEU A 406 -4.60 7.68 0.71
N PRO A 407 -4.70 8.02 -0.59
CA PRO A 407 -3.90 9.09 -1.19
C PRO A 407 -4.32 10.49 -0.72
N THR A 408 -5.52 10.67 -0.18
CA THR A 408 -6.09 11.99 0.15
C THR A 408 -6.36 12.14 1.65
N PRO A 409 -6.32 13.37 2.19
CA PRO A 409 -6.76 13.63 3.56
C PRO A 409 -8.15 13.08 3.89
N LEU A 410 -9.08 13.18 2.93
CA LEU A 410 -10.43 12.66 3.11
C LEU A 410 -10.46 11.13 3.22
N SER A 411 -9.73 10.42 2.35
CA SER A 411 -9.63 8.96 2.40
C SER A 411 -9.02 8.46 3.72
N ILE A 412 -8.03 9.16 4.27
CA ILE A 412 -7.40 8.83 5.56
C ILE A 412 -8.40 8.96 6.70
N LYS A 413 -9.16 10.06 6.75
CA LYS A 413 -10.22 10.27 7.74
C LYS A 413 -11.28 9.18 7.64
N ASP A 414 -11.83 8.97 6.45
CA ASP A 414 -12.92 8.01 6.23
C ASP A 414 -12.49 6.58 6.55
N PHE A 415 -11.21 6.25 6.33
CA PHE A 415 -10.59 5.01 6.78
C PHE A 415 -10.59 4.88 8.31
N CYS A 416 -10.11 5.88 9.05
CA CYS A 416 -10.08 5.81 10.52
C CYS A 416 -11.50 5.63 11.10
N ILE A 417 -12.48 6.38 10.59
CA ILE A 417 -13.89 6.26 11.00
C ILE A 417 -14.42 4.84 10.74
N ALA A 418 -14.21 4.33 9.52
CA ALA A 418 -14.72 3.02 9.13
C ALA A 418 -14.03 1.84 9.84
N THR A 419 -12.80 2.04 10.32
CA THR A 419 -11.98 0.99 10.94
C THR A 419 -11.89 1.08 12.47
N SER A 420 -12.61 2.02 13.08
CA SER A 420 -12.62 2.28 14.53
C SER A 420 -12.72 1.03 15.41
N LYS A 421 -13.49 0.01 14.97
CA LYS A 421 -13.74 -1.23 15.73
C LYS A 421 -12.95 -2.45 15.23
N ILE A 422 -12.19 -2.33 14.15
CA ILE A 422 -11.53 -3.46 13.48
C ILE A 422 -10.27 -3.89 14.27
N LYS A 423 -10.09 -5.20 14.40
CA LYS A 423 -8.97 -5.83 15.13
C LYS A 423 -8.24 -6.92 14.34
N ARG A 424 -8.53 -7.07 13.04
CA ARG A 424 -7.94 -8.10 12.17
C ARG A 424 -7.29 -7.47 10.95
N GLU A 425 -6.11 -7.96 10.58
CA GLU A 425 -5.32 -7.44 9.45
C GLU A 425 -6.05 -7.53 8.11
N ALA A 426 -6.65 -8.68 7.79
CA ALA A 426 -7.35 -8.89 6.51
C ALA A 426 -8.52 -7.90 6.30
N GLU A 427 -9.25 -7.55 7.37
CA GLU A 427 -10.31 -6.53 7.29
C GLU A 427 -9.75 -5.12 7.11
N LEU A 428 -8.60 -4.82 7.71
CA LEU A 428 -7.92 -3.54 7.48
C LEU A 428 -7.43 -3.44 6.03
N GLU A 429 -6.88 -4.51 5.48
CA GLU A 429 -6.44 -4.54 4.08
C GLU A 429 -7.58 -4.25 3.12
N GLU A 430 -8.72 -4.92 3.30
CA GLU A 430 -9.94 -4.68 2.52
C GLU A 430 -10.38 -3.22 2.62
N LYS A 431 -10.43 -2.67 3.85
CA LYS A 431 -10.86 -1.28 4.08
C LYS A 431 -9.88 -0.24 3.55
N ILE A 432 -8.59 -0.52 3.54
CA ILE A 432 -7.59 0.37 2.92
C ILE A 432 -7.89 0.50 1.42
N VAL A 433 -8.13 -0.62 0.73
CA VAL A 433 -8.48 -0.60 -0.70
C VAL A 433 -9.82 0.10 -0.91
N GLU A 434 -10.85 -0.28 -0.15
CA GLU A 434 -12.19 0.32 -0.25
C GLU A 434 -12.16 1.84 -0.07
N LYS A 435 -11.44 2.35 0.93
CA LYS A 435 -11.39 3.79 1.23
C LYS A 435 -10.43 4.58 0.34
N SER A 436 -9.60 3.90 -0.45
CA SER A 436 -8.78 4.54 -1.50
C SER A 436 -9.58 4.79 -2.79
N GLU A 437 -10.60 3.96 -3.07
CA GLU A 437 -11.38 3.98 -4.31
C GLU A 437 -12.18 5.28 -4.57
N PRO A 438 -12.80 5.96 -3.57
CA PRO A 438 -13.56 7.19 -3.81
C PRO A 438 -12.74 8.30 -4.47
N ALA A 439 -11.46 8.44 -4.11
CA ALA A 439 -10.56 9.41 -4.72
C ALA A 439 -10.34 9.11 -6.22
N GLU A 440 -10.19 7.84 -6.57
CA GLU A 440 -10.06 7.40 -7.96
C GLU A 440 -11.34 7.70 -8.76
N LYS A 441 -12.52 7.46 -8.17
CA LYS A 441 -13.82 7.80 -8.76
C LYS A 441 -14.00 9.31 -8.93
N ALA A 442 -13.55 10.11 -7.96
CA ALA A 442 -13.59 11.57 -8.04
C ALA A 442 -12.71 12.09 -9.18
N PHE A 443 -11.52 11.51 -9.38
CA PHE A 443 -10.63 11.82 -10.49
C PHE A 443 -11.19 11.35 -11.83
N ALA A 444 -11.82 10.16 -11.86
CA ALA A 444 -12.49 9.65 -13.05
C ALA A 444 -13.57 10.64 -13.51
N LYS A 445 -14.43 11.11 -12.59
CA LYS A 445 -15.47 12.09 -12.90
C LYS A 445 -14.93 13.43 -13.40
N GLU A 446 -13.80 13.88 -12.86
CA GLU A 446 -13.11 15.08 -13.39
C GLU A 446 -12.63 14.85 -14.83
N ILE A 447 -12.02 13.69 -15.12
CA ILE A 447 -11.54 13.35 -16.47
C ILE A 447 -12.72 13.14 -17.44
N GLU A 448 -13.85 12.59 -16.99
CA GLU A 448 -15.05 12.39 -17.82
C GLU A 448 -15.64 13.71 -18.34
N CYS A 449 -15.50 14.80 -17.58
CA CYS A 449 -15.93 16.15 -17.96
C CYS A 449 -14.97 16.86 -18.94
N MET A 450 -13.80 16.28 -19.23
CA MET A 450 -12.85 16.87 -20.18
C MET A 450 -13.30 16.70 -21.63
N THR A 451 -12.69 17.47 -22.53
CA THR A 451 -12.86 17.28 -23.97
C THR A 451 -12.25 15.95 -24.42
N GLU A 452 -12.81 15.38 -25.50
CA GLU A 452 -12.45 14.03 -25.96
C GLU A 452 -10.97 13.90 -26.36
N ASP A 453 -10.35 14.99 -26.83
CA ASP A 453 -8.93 15.09 -27.18
C ASP A 453 -8.02 15.05 -25.93
N LYS A 454 -8.42 15.73 -24.85
CA LYS A 454 -7.76 15.66 -23.54
C LYS A 454 -7.80 14.24 -22.97
N ILE A 455 -8.96 13.56 -23.05
CA ILE A 455 -9.10 12.16 -22.63
C ILE A 455 -8.22 11.24 -23.49
N ALA A 456 -8.24 11.42 -24.82
CA ALA A 456 -7.42 10.64 -25.74
C ALA A 456 -5.92 10.76 -25.42
N PHE A 457 -5.45 11.95 -25.06
CA PHE A 457 -4.07 12.17 -24.62
C PHE A 457 -3.73 11.41 -23.33
N LEU A 458 -4.60 11.45 -22.30
CA LEU A 458 -4.36 10.74 -21.03
C LEU A 458 -4.36 9.22 -21.18
N LEU A 459 -4.98 8.66 -22.23
CA LEU A 459 -4.96 7.22 -22.48
C LEU A 459 -3.60 6.70 -22.96
N PHE A 460 -2.68 7.54 -23.45
CA PHE A 460 -1.32 7.11 -23.81
C PHE A 460 -0.50 6.62 -22.61
N PRO A 461 -0.29 7.43 -21.55
CA PRO A 461 0.40 6.99 -20.34
C PRO A 461 -0.37 5.89 -19.58
N TYR A 462 -1.67 5.75 -19.80
CA TYR A 462 -2.45 4.61 -19.29
C TYR A 462 -2.10 3.29 -19.99
N ILE A 463 -1.91 3.32 -21.31
CA ILE A 463 -1.48 2.14 -22.09
C ILE A 463 -0.01 1.81 -21.80
N SER A 464 0.86 2.82 -21.69
CA SER A 464 2.26 2.61 -21.32
C SER A 464 2.94 3.86 -20.78
N GLU A 465 3.58 3.70 -19.62
CA GLU A 465 4.47 4.69 -19.03
C GLU A 465 5.83 4.82 -19.76
N TYR A 466 6.07 4.02 -20.80
CA TYR A 466 7.31 3.99 -21.58
C TYR A 466 7.17 4.65 -22.96
N PHE A 467 6.01 5.24 -23.29
CA PHE A 467 5.85 5.93 -24.55
C PHE A 467 6.64 7.24 -24.57
N GLU A 468 7.52 7.36 -25.56
CA GLU A 468 8.30 8.56 -25.82
C GLU A 468 7.40 9.73 -26.22
N VAL A 469 7.77 10.94 -25.81
CA VAL A 469 7.02 12.18 -26.09
C VAL A 469 6.77 12.35 -27.59
N ASP A 470 7.79 12.16 -28.42
CA ASP A 470 7.69 12.33 -29.88
C ASP A 470 6.86 11.23 -30.55
N PHE A 471 6.88 10.02 -30.01
CA PHE A 471 6.00 8.96 -30.46
C PHE A 471 4.54 9.30 -30.19
N VAL A 472 4.22 9.72 -28.97
CA VAL A 472 2.85 10.15 -28.60
C VAL A 472 2.42 11.32 -29.46
N ARG A 473 3.27 12.34 -29.65
CA ARG A 473 3.00 13.50 -30.52
C ARG A 473 2.55 13.09 -31.91
N THR A 474 3.29 12.20 -32.56
CA THR A 474 2.96 11.70 -33.91
C THR A 474 1.65 10.93 -33.93
N VAL A 475 1.47 9.96 -33.02
CA VAL A 475 0.25 9.12 -33.02
C VAL A 475 -0.98 9.92 -32.62
N TYR A 476 -0.85 10.86 -31.68
CA TYR A 476 -1.93 11.77 -31.28
C TYR A 476 -2.41 12.59 -32.48
N ARG A 477 -1.50 13.21 -33.25
CA ARG A 477 -1.85 13.94 -34.48
C ARG A 477 -2.57 13.05 -35.52
N GLU A 478 -2.10 11.83 -35.71
CA GLU A 478 -2.76 10.86 -36.61
C GLU A 478 -4.16 10.44 -36.11
N LEU A 479 -4.34 10.36 -34.79
CA LEU A 479 -5.59 9.95 -34.17
C LEU A 479 -6.64 11.07 -34.26
N ILE A 480 -6.29 12.28 -33.86
CA ILE A 480 -7.24 13.41 -33.84
C ILE A 480 -7.76 13.78 -35.23
N GLY A 481 -6.98 13.54 -36.30
CA GLY A 481 -7.44 13.74 -37.67
C GLY A 481 -8.44 12.69 -38.19
N LYS A 482 -8.69 11.61 -37.42
CA LYS A 482 -9.60 10.52 -37.78
C LYS A 482 -10.78 10.36 -36.82
N LEU A 483 -10.75 11.04 -35.68
CA LEU A 483 -11.84 11.03 -34.72
C LEU A 483 -12.79 12.19 -35.02
N ASP A 484 -14.08 11.89 -35.05
CA ASP A 484 -15.13 12.90 -35.20
C ASP A 484 -15.43 13.50 -33.83
N PHE A 485 -14.58 14.43 -33.41
CA PHE A 485 -14.74 15.11 -32.13
C PHE A 485 -15.81 16.20 -32.22
N LYS A 486 -16.59 16.34 -31.16
CA LYS A 486 -17.63 17.39 -31.08
C LYS A 486 -17.07 18.82 -31.15
N LYS A 487 -15.79 19.00 -30.81
CA LYS A 487 -15.05 20.27 -30.84
C LYS A 487 -13.73 20.06 -31.57
N ALA A 488 -13.21 21.12 -32.17
CA ALA A 488 -11.89 21.08 -32.79
C ALA A 488 -10.83 20.62 -31.76
N PRO A 489 -10.07 19.55 -32.03
CA PRO A 489 -9.10 19.02 -31.10
C PRO A 489 -7.93 19.99 -30.92
N LEU A 490 -7.40 20.08 -29.70
CA LEU A 490 -6.23 20.89 -29.43
C LEU A 490 -4.97 20.25 -30.00
N GLU A 491 -4.02 21.09 -30.40
CA GLU A 491 -2.68 20.63 -30.80
C GLU A 491 -1.95 19.97 -29.62
N PHE A 492 -1.11 18.98 -29.95
CA PHE A 492 -0.39 18.18 -28.95
C PHE A 492 0.34 19.03 -27.90
N ASP A 493 1.06 20.08 -28.29
CA ASP A 493 1.82 20.90 -27.36
C ASP A 493 0.92 21.71 -26.41
N ILE A 494 -0.28 22.08 -26.86
CA ILE A 494 -1.27 22.76 -26.03
C ILE A 494 -1.83 21.79 -24.99
N VAL A 495 -2.18 20.56 -25.38
CA VAL A 495 -2.67 19.52 -24.46
C VAL A 495 -1.58 19.07 -23.50
N LEU A 496 -0.34 18.89 -23.96
CA LEU A 496 0.77 18.56 -23.08
C LEU A 496 0.98 19.67 -22.03
N LYS A 497 0.99 20.94 -22.46
CA LYS A 497 1.10 22.10 -21.55
C LYS A 497 -0.07 22.17 -20.57
N TRP A 498 -1.26 21.74 -20.95
CA TRP A 498 -2.43 21.68 -20.08
C TRP A 498 -2.22 20.75 -18.87
N PHE A 499 -1.54 19.61 -19.07
CA PHE A 499 -1.39 18.57 -18.05
C PHE A 499 -0.01 18.51 -17.39
N ILE A 500 0.99 19.18 -17.96
CA ILE A 500 2.38 19.07 -17.47
C ILE A 500 2.56 19.69 -16.08
N ASP A 501 1.64 20.49 -15.57
CA ASP A 501 1.75 21.08 -14.24
C ASP A 501 1.05 20.26 -13.15
N ASP A 502 0.23 19.27 -13.52
CA ASP A 502 -0.57 18.47 -12.58
C ASP A 502 -0.63 16.98 -12.95
N LYS A 503 -1.28 16.55 -14.03
CA LYS A 503 -1.59 15.12 -14.27
C LYS A 503 -0.43 14.34 -14.88
N ILE A 504 0.48 15.03 -15.57
CA ILE A 504 1.56 14.42 -16.33
C ILE A 504 2.93 14.88 -15.85
N LYS A 505 3.89 13.96 -15.88
CA LYS A 505 5.32 14.26 -15.77
C LYS A 505 6.06 13.69 -16.98
N ILE A 506 7.14 14.37 -17.37
CA ILE A 506 8.09 13.86 -18.36
C ILE A 506 9.30 13.34 -17.60
N SER A 507 9.55 12.04 -17.72
CA SER A 507 10.68 11.37 -17.08
C SER A 507 11.77 11.09 -18.12
N LYS A 508 13.03 11.18 -17.70
CA LYS A 508 14.18 10.76 -18.51
C LYS A 508 14.54 9.32 -18.15
N ILE A 509 14.44 8.41 -19.11
CA ILE A 509 14.84 7.01 -18.94
C ILE A 509 16.09 6.78 -19.78
N LYS A 510 17.12 6.18 -19.16
CA LYS A 510 18.33 5.76 -19.85
C LYS A 510 18.19 4.29 -20.23
N ILE A 511 18.26 4.00 -21.53
CA ILE A 511 18.38 2.64 -22.05
C ILE A 511 19.68 2.63 -22.85
N ASP A 512 20.63 1.81 -22.41
CA ASP A 512 22.00 1.80 -22.90
C ASP A 512 22.66 3.20 -22.82
N GLU A 513 23.14 3.74 -23.93
CA GLU A 513 23.77 5.07 -24.01
C GLU A 513 22.79 6.20 -24.37
N HIS A 514 21.51 5.91 -24.63
CA HIS A 514 20.52 6.89 -25.09
C HIS A 514 19.57 7.31 -23.97
N ILE A 515 19.21 8.60 -23.96
CA ILE A 515 18.24 9.18 -23.01
C ILE A 515 16.93 9.42 -23.74
N TYR A 516 15.88 8.78 -23.26
CA TYR A 516 14.52 8.91 -23.78
C TYR A 516 13.68 9.76 -22.84
N GLN A 517 12.83 10.61 -23.40
CA GLN A 517 11.83 11.36 -22.65
C GLN A 517 10.48 10.67 -22.79
N VAL A 518 9.93 10.16 -21.68
CA VAL A 518 8.67 9.42 -21.67
C VAL A 518 7.57 10.19 -20.94
N ILE A 519 6.33 9.98 -21.36
CA ILE A 519 5.14 10.57 -20.74
C ILE A 519 4.59 9.60 -19.70
N GLN A 520 4.43 10.09 -18.46
CA GLN A 520 3.92 9.31 -17.35
C GLN A 520 2.89 10.11 -16.56
N PHE A 521 2.00 9.41 -15.85
CA PHE A 521 1.20 10.08 -14.82
C PHE A 521 2.10 10.62 -13.72
N SER A 522 1.75 11.80 -13.21
CA SER A 522 2.38 12.36 -12.03
C SER A 522 2.13 11.52 -10.79
N HIS A 523 0.96 10.85 -10.72
CA HIS A 523 0.52 10.03 -9.60
C HIS A 523 -0.28 8.79 -10.08
N PRO A 524 -0.13 7.61 -9.44
CA PRO A 524 -0.82 6.37 -9.84
C PRO A 524 -2.35 6.46 -9.88
N SER A 525 -2.96 7.28 -9.01
CA SER A 525 -4.42 7.46 -8.95
C SER A 525 -5.03 7.92 -10.27
N TYR A 526 -4.31 8.64 -11.14
CA TYR A 526 -4.82 9.02 -12.45
C TYR A 526 -4.93 7.82 -13.41
N SER A 527 -3.99 6.88 -13.34
CA SER A 527 -4.07 5.63 -14.08
C SER A 527 -5.26 4.79 -13.60
N LYS A 528 -5.44 4.66 -12.28
CA LYS A 528 -6.57 3.94 -11.68
C LYS A 528 -7.91 4.59 -12.04
N ALA A 529 -7.99 5.93 -12.01
CA ALA A 529 -9.16 6.70 -12.43
C ALA A 529 -9.60 6.39 -13.87
N LEU A 530 -8.67 6.27 -14.82
CA LEU A 530 -9.00 5.88 -16.20
C LEU A 530 -9.54 4.46 -16.27
N GLY A 531 -9.09 3.54 -15.41
CA GLY A 531 -9.64 2.20 -15.29
C GLY A 531 -11.14 2.17 -14.95
N HIS A 532 -11.63 3.16 -14.17
CA HIS A 532 -13.05 3.37 -13.88
C HIS A 532 -13.80 3.97 -15.08
N LEU A 533 -13.15 4.78 -15.91
CA LEU A 533 -13.76 5.37 -17.10
C LEU A 533 -13.98 4.38 -18.23
N LEU A 534 -13.29 3.24 -18.24
CA LEU A 534 -13.40 2.25 -19.30
C LEU A 534 -14.61 1.32 -19.15
N SER A 535 -15.29 1.29 -18.00
CA SER A 535 -16.47 0.46 -17.78
C SER A 535 -17.56 1.19 -17.01
N GLN A 536 -18.82 1.01 -17.43
CA GLN A 536 -20.01 1.47 -16.71
C GLN A 536 -20.94 0.26 -16.51
N ASN A 537 -21.28 -0.05 -15.26
CA ASN A 537 -22.14 -1.19 -14.89
C ASN A 537 -21.68 -2.55 -15.45
N GLY A 538 -20.36 -2.78 -15.54
CA GLY A 538 -19.79 -4.02 -16.08
C GLY A 538 -19.72 -4.08 -17.61
N TYR A 539 -20.17 -3.04 -18.32
CA TYR A 539 -20.10 -2.96 -19.79
C TYR A 539 -19.06 -1.92 -20.25
N PRO A 540 -18.52 -2.02 -21.48
CA PRO A 540 -17.64 -1.00 -22.04
C PRO A 540 -18.34 0.37 -22.13
N SER A 541 -17.73 1.41 -21.56
CA SER A 541 -18.27 2.77 -21.57
C SER A 541 -18.23 3.43 -22.96
N ARG A 542 -18.84 4.62 -23.10
CA ARG A 542 -18.71 5.45 -24.31
C ARG A 542 -17.25 5.80 -24.62
N ILE A 543 -16.50 6.23 -23.61
CA ILE A 543 -15.06 6.56 -23.74
C ILE A 543 -14.28 5.34 -24.24
N ASN A 544 -14.60 4.16 -23.73
CA ASN A 544 -13.96 2.93 -24.16
C ASN A 544 -14.21 2.63 -25.64
N LYS A 545 -15.48 2.65 -26.05
CA LYS A 545 -15.91 2.34 -27.42
C LYS A 545 -15.41 3.37 -28.45
N GLU A 546 -15.51 4.65 -28.12
CA GLU A 546 -15.27 5.73 -29.07
C GLU A 546 -13.82 6.21 -29.10
N ILE A 547 -13.08 6.13 -27.98
CA ILE A 547 -11.73 6.71 -27.87
C ILE A 547 -10.68 5.62 -27.62
N PHE A 548 -10.78 4.88 -26.50
CA PHE A 548 -9.75 3.91 -26.09
C PHE A 548 -9.55 2.79 -27.10
N SER A 549 -10.65 2.17 -27.56
CA SER A 549 -10.64 1.11 -28.57
C SER A 549 -9.98 1.56 -29.87
N ARG A 550 -10.26 2.79 -30.31
CA ARG A 550 -9.68 3.36 -31.53
C ARG A 550 -8.20 3.68 -31.37
N LEU A 551 -7.80 4.20 -30.20
CA LEU A 551 -6.40 4.41 -29.87
C LEU A 551 -5.62 3.09 -29.85
N LEU A 552 -6.15 2.03 -29.23
CA LEU A 552 -5.52 0.71 -29.24
C LEU A 552 -5.37 0.15 -30.66
N LEU A 553 -6.43 0.26 -31.48
CA LEU A 553 -6.37 -0.15 -32.90
C LEU A 553 -5.28 0.63 -33.64
N LYS A 554 -5.18 1.94 -33.42
CA LYS A 554 -4.18 2.78 -34.07
C LYS A 554 -2.76 2.46 -33.62
N LEU A 555 -2.56 2.25 -32.32
CA LEU A 555 -1.27 1.84 -31.77
C LEU A 555 -0.87 0.44 -32.20
N SER A 556 -1.82 -0.48 -32.42
CA SER A 556 -1.54 -1.85 -32.89
C SER A 556 -0.89 -1.90 -34.28
N GLU A 557 -1.07 -0.85 -35.09
CA GLU A 557 -0.40 -0.69 -36.40
C GLU A 557 1.10 -0.44 -36.23
N LYS A 558 1.53 0.14 -35.09
CA LYS A 558 2.91 0.57 -34.83
C LYS A 558 3.69 -0.52 -34.12
N VAL A 559 4.77 -1.00 -34.74
CA VAL A 559 5.61 -2.10 -34.23
C VAL A 559 6.12 -1.82 -32.81
N GLN A 560 6.55 -0.60 -32.53
CA GLN A 560 7.08 -0.20 -31.22
C GLN A 560 6.02 -0.17 -30.09
N ALA A 561 4.73 -0.03 -30.41
CA ALA A 561 3.65 -0.05 -29.43
C ALA A 561 2.98 -1.41 -29.26
N ALA A 562 3.22 -2.37 -30.17
CA ALA A 562 2.52 -3.65 -30.20
C ALA A 562 2.57 -4.40 -28.85
N ARG A 563 3.72 -4.38 -28.17
CA ARG A 563 3.85 -5.00 -26.84
C ARG A 563 2.98 -4.31 -25.79
N ALA A 564 3.03 -2.99 -25.72
CA ALA A 564 2.25 -2.20 -24.77
C ALA A 564 0.74 -2.38 -25.00
N VAL A 565 0.30 -2.32 -26.25
CA VAL A 565 -1.10 -2.55 -26.63
C VAL A 565 -1.55 -3.95 -26.19
N ALA A 566 -0.72 -4.99 -26.37
CA ALA A 566 -1.08 -6.34 -25.96
C ALA A 566 -1.29 -6.48 -24.45
N TYR A 567 -0.48 -5.81 -23.61
CA TYR A 567 -0.72 -5.77 -22.17
C TYR A 567 -1.98 -4.97 -21.82
N ALA A 568 -2.17 -3.79 -22.41
CA ALA A 568 -3.36 -2.98 -22.17
C ALA A 568 -4.66 -3.71 -22.56
N VAL A 569 -4.64 -4.52 -23.63
CA VAL A 569 -5.76 -5.39 -24.03
C VAL A 569 -5.96 -6.52 -23.03
N ALA A 570 -4.89 -7.16 -22.54
CA ALA A 570 -5.00 -8.21 -21.54
C ALA A 570 -5.58 -7.70 -20.22
N ASP A 571 -5.10 -6.54 -19.73
CA ASP A 571 -5.54 -5.93 -18.48
C ASP A 571 -6.98 -5.41 -18.54
N ASN A 572 -7.50 -5.15 -19.75
CA ASN A 572 -8.84 -4.66 -19.99
C ASN A 572 -9.71 -5.61 -20.83
N PHE A 573 -9.37 -6.91 -20.88
CA PHE A 573 -9.95 -7.86 -21.84
C PHE A 573 -11.48 -7.92 -21.79
N ASN A 574 -12.03 -7.94 -20.57
CA ASN A 574 -13.47 -8.01 -20.31
C ASN A 574 -14.16 -6.64 -20.38
N LYS A 575 -13.38 -5.56 -20.42
CA LYS A 575 -13.88 -4.19 -20.57
C LYS A 575 -13.92 -3.74 -22.03
N LEU A 576 -13.27 -4.44 -22.95
CA LEU A 576 -13.24 -4.08 -24.37
C LEU A 576 -14.47 -4.65 -25.12
N PRO A 577 -15.00 -3.94 -26.13
CA PRO A 577 -16.01 -4.51 -27.03
C PRO A 577 -15.49 -5.80 -27.70
N HIS A 578 -16.37 -6.80 -27.82
CA HIS A 578 -16.00 -8.14 -28.32
C HIS A 578 -15.36 -8.12 -29.72
N ASP A 579 -15.91 -7.31 -30.64
CA ASP A 579 -15.39 -7.14 -31.99
C ASP A 579 -14.00 -6.49 -31.99
N ILE A 580 -13.80 -5.47 -31.15
CA ILE A 580 -12.53 -4.76 -31.00
C ILE A 580 -11.45 -5.67 -30.42
N ARG A 581 -11.73 -6.37 -29.30
CA ARG A 581 -10.74 -7.24 -28.66
C ARG A 581 -10.32 -8.38 -29.59
N ASN A 582 -11.24 -8.94 -30.36
CA ASN A 582 -10.95 -10.00 -31.34
C ASN A 582 -10.10 -9.49 -32.51
N ASN A 583 -10.39 -8.29 -33.01
CA ASN A 583 -9.59 -7.64 -34.06
C ASN A 583 -8.16 -7.36 -33.57
N LEU A 584 -8.03 -6.78 -32.37
CA LEU A 584 -6.73 -6.52 -31.75
C LEU A 584 -5.93 -7.79 -31.52
N LEU A 585 -6.56 -8.86 -31.04
CA LEU A 585 -5.94 -10.18 -30.87
C LEU A 585 -5.33 -10.69 -32.18
N LEU A 586 -6.09 -10.64 -33.28
CA LEU A 586 -5.63 -11.07 -34.59
C LEU A 586 -4.45 -10.22 -35.07
N LYS A 587 -4.60 -8.88 -35.07
CA LYS A 587 -3.55 -7.95 -35.51
C LYS A 587 -2.26 -8.09 -34.70
N LEU A 588 -2.36 -8.23 -33.38
CA LEU A 588 -1.22 -8.37 -32.50
C LEU A 588 -0.56 -9.75 -32.59
N SER A 589 -1.31 -10.79 -32.95
CA SER A 589 -0.75 -12.14 -33.15
C SER A 589 0.27 -12.21 -34.29
N GLU A 590 0.15 -11.31 -35.27
CA GLU A 590 1.07 -11.18 -36.40
C GLU A 590 2.35 -10.39 -36.04
N LYS A 591 2.39 -9.72 -34.88
CA LYS A 591 3.52 -8.88 -34.45
C LYS A 591 4.45 -9.64 -33.51
N VAL A 592 5.71 -9.80 -33.92
CA VAL A 592 6.71 -10.56 -33.16
C VAL A 592 6.91 -10.05 -31.73
N GLN A 593 6.81 -8.73 -31.54
CA GLN A 593 6.98 -8.04 -30.26
C GLN A 593 5.82 -8.30 -29.28
N ALA A 594 4.60 -8.55 -29.79
CA ALA A 594 3.40 -8.78 -29.00
C ALA A 594 3.11 -10.27 -28.76
N ALA A 595 3.66 -11.16 -29.59
CA ALA A 595 3.31 -12.57 -29.64
C ALA A 595 3.33 -13.29 -28.28
N ARG A 596 4.28 -12.95 -27.38
CA ARG A 596 4.32 -13.48 -26.02
C ARG A 596 3.10 -13.05 -25.19
N ALA A 597 2.79 -11.76 -25.19
CA ALA A 597 1.68 -11.21 -24.43
C ALA A 597 0.33 -11.73 -24.97
N VAL A 598 0.20 -11.85 -26.29
CA VAL A 598 -0.99 -12.44 -26.92
C VAL A 598 -1.17 -13.90 -26.54
N ALA A 599 -0.10 -14.71 -26.53
CA ALA A 599 -0.20 -16.12 -26.12
C ALA A 599 -0.65 -16.28 -24.64
N LEU A 600 -0.16 -15.43 -23.74
CA LEU A 600 -0.58 -15.42 -22.33
C LEU A 600 -2.05 -14.99 -22.19
N MET A 601 -2.46 -13.94 -22.90
CA MET A 601 -3.84 -13.49 -22.92
C MET A 601 -4.80 -14.58 -23.42
N VAL A 602 -4.40 -15.31 -24.47
CA VAL A 602 -5.19 -16.45 -24.98
C VAL A 602 -5.29 -17.56 -23.93
N ALA A 603 -4.21 -17.83 -23.20
CA ALA A 603 -4.21 -18.83 -22.14
C ALA A 603 -5.19 -18.51 -21.02
N SER A 604 -5.24 -17.24 -20.57
CA SER A 604 -6.05 -16.81 -19.43
C SER A 604 -7.52 -16.59 -19.74
N ASN A 605 -7.88 -16.32 -21.00
CA ASN A 605 -9.24 -15.91 -21.38
C ASN A 605 -9.92 -16.87 -22.37
N PHE A 606 -9.41 -18.10 -22.54
CA PHE A 606 -9.78 -19.00 -23.63
C PHE A 606 -11.29 -19.20 -23.83
N ALA A 607 -12.04 -19.36 -22.73
CA ALA A 607 -13.49 -19.56 -22.75
C ALA A 607 -14.27 -18.38 -23.36
N GLU A 608 -13.68 -17.18 -23.36
CA GLU A 608 -14.29 -15.95 -23.88
C GLU A 608 -13.81 -15.58 -25.30
N LEU A 609 -12.95 -16.41 -25.91
CA LEU A 609 -12.35 -16.13 -27.20
C LEU A 609 -13.22 -16.60 -28.37
N PRO A 610 -13.08 -15.94 -29.53
CA PRO A 610 -13.79 -16.34 -30.74
C PRO A 610 -13.36 -17.73 -31.22
N ALA A 611 -14.23 -18.38 -32.00
CA ALA A 611 -13.98 -19.73 -32.55
C ALA A 611 -12.68 -19.84 -33.37
N ASN A 612 -12.18 -18.73 -33.91
CA ASN A 612 -10.92 -18.68 -34.65
C ASN A 612 -9.66 -18.61 -33.76
N VAL A 613 -9.77 -18.78 -32.44
CA VAL A 613 -8.62 -18.84 -31.51
C VAL A 613 -7.57 -19.87 -31.93
N GLY A 614 -7.97 -20.97 -32.55
CA GLY A 614 -7.05 -21.95 -33.12
C GLY A 614 -6.09 -21.32 -34.13
N GLN A 615 -6.60 -20.46 -35.04
CA GLN A 615 -5.77 -19.75 -36.01
C GLN A 615 -4.77 -18.81 -35.34
N ILE A 616 -5.20 -18.11 -34.27
CA ILE A 616 -4.32 -17.24 -33.48
C ILE A 616 -3.17 -18.05 -32.88
N LEU A 617 -3.48 -19.17 -32.23
CA LEU A 617 -2.46 -20.04 -31.66
C LEU A 617 -1.51 -20.62 -32.73
N PHE A 618 -2.03 -20.94 -33.93
CA PHE A 618 -1.18 -21.38 -35.05
C PHE A 618 -0.25 -20.27 -35.54
N ASN A 619 -0.74 -19.04 -35.70
CA ASN A 619 0.09 -17.90 -36.09
C ASN A 619 1.19 -17.66 -35.03
N LEU A 620 0.83 -17.67 -33.75
CA LEU A 620 1.78 -17.51 -32.66
C LEU A 620 2.79 -18.66 -32.58
N SER A 621 2.39 -19.88 -32.93
CA SER A 621 3.30 -21.04 -32.94
C SER A 621 4.43 -20.89 -33.97
N GLU A 622 4.24 -20.08 -35.02
CA GLU A 622 5.29 -19.75 -35.99
C GLU A 622 6.39 -18.87 -35.39
N ASN A 623 6.10 -18.15 -34.32
CA ASN A 623 7.07 -17.28 -33.66
C ASN A 623 7.84 -18.03 -32.57
N ASN A 624 9.15 -18.19 -32.73
CA ASN A 624 10.01 -18.89 -31.77
C ASN A 624 10.00 -18.27 -30.36
N ARG A 625 9.79 -16.95 -30.22
CA ARG A 625 9.67 -16.28 -28.91
C ARG A 625 8.35 -16.59 -28.20
N ALA A 626 7.30 -16.89 -28.96
CA ALA A 626 5.97 -17.21 -28.43
C ALA A 626 5.75 -18.72 -28.29
N ALA A 627 6.48 -19.56 -29.03
CA ALA A 627 6.26 -21.01 -29.09
C ALA A 627 6.08 -21.68 -27.71
N ARG A 628 6.96 -21.39 -26.75
CA ARG A 628 6.81 -21.91 -25.37
C ARG A 628 5.54 -21.42 -24.66
N HIS A 629 5.14 -20.17 -24.89
CA HIS A 629 3.91 -19.60 -24.32
C HIS A 629 2.65 -20.15 -25.01
N VAL A 630 2.74 -20.53 -26.29
CA VAL A 630 1.67 -21.27 -26.98
C VAL A 630 1.51 -22.66 -26.35
N VAL A 631 2.61 -23.37 -26.04
CA VAL A 631 2.53 -24.64 -25.29
C VAL A 631 1.87 -24.44 -23.92
N TYR A 632 2.21 -23.35 -23.23
CA TYR A 632 1.56 -23.00 -21.96
C TYR A 632 0.05 -22.80 -22.14
N ALA A 633 -0.38 -22.06 -23.17
CA ALA A 633 -1.79 -21.85 -23.49
C ALA A 633 -2.53 -23.16 -23.80
N VAL A 634 -1.88 -24.05 -24.57
CA VAL A 634 -2.39 -25.39 -24.88
C VAL A 634 -2.52 -26.24 -23.61
N THR A 635 -1.54 -26.15 -22.70
CA THR A 635 -1.54 -26.94 -21.46
C THR A 635 -2.63 -26.47 -20.50
N HIS A 636 -2.81 -25.15 -20.35
CA HIS A 636 -3.83 -24.57 -19.46
C HIS A 636 -5.25 -24.85 -19.95
N ASN A 637 -5.44 -24.93 -21.27
CA ASN A 637 -6.73 -25.14 -21.89
C ASN A 637 -6.84 -26.52 -22.56
N LEU A 638 -6.10 -27.52 -22.04
CA LEU A 638 -5.92 -28.82 -22.71
C LEU A 638 -7.25 -29.50 -23.03
N TYR A 639 -8.22 -29.42 -22.11
CA TYR A 639 -9.54 -30.05 -22.24
C TYR A 639 -10.59 -29.13 -22.88
N THR A 640 -10.30 -27.83 -23.00
CA THR A 640 -11.21 -26.85 -23.60
C THR A 640 -10.89 -26.62 -25.08
N LEU A 641 -9.63 -26.81 -25.47
CA LEU A 641 -9.20 -26.76 -26.86
C LEU A 641 -9.75 -27.94 -27.65
N PRO A 642 -10.34 -27.72 -28.84
CA PRO A 642 -10.69 -28.79 -29.75
C PRO A 642 -9.50 -29.72 -30.01
N ASP A 643 -9.76 -31.03 -29.98
CA ASP A 643 -8.75 -32.07 -30.09
C ASP A 643 -7.88 -31.92 -31.33
N ASP A 644 -8.47 -31.55 -32.47
CA ASP A 644 -7.78 -31.38 -33.73
C ASP A 644 -6.77 -30.21 -33.67
N ILE A 645 -7.16 -29.07 -33.09
CA ILE A 645 -6.32 -27.89 -32.90
C ILE A 645 -5.21 -28.22 -31.89
N ARG A 646 -5.56 -28.77 -30.72
CA ARG A 646 -4.61 -29.13 -29.67
C ARG A 646 -3.52 -30.05 -30.23
N ASN A 647 -3.92 -31.14 -30.88
CA ASN A 647 -3.00 -32.16 -31.33
C ASN A 647 -2.08 -31.61 -32.43
N LYS A 648 -2.61 -30.90 -33.42
CA LYS A 648 -1.82 -30.23 -34.47
C LYS A 648 -0.81 -29.23 -33.90
N LEU A 649 -1.22 -28.43 -32.91
CA LEU A 649 -0.31 -27.49 -32.24
C LEU A 649 0.82 -28.21 -31.49
N LEU A 650 0.51 -29.27 -30.74
CA LEU A 650 1.53 -30.05 -30.02
C LEU A 650 2.55 -30.67 -30.99
N PHE A 651 2.10 -31.27 -32.10
CA PHE A 651 3.00 -31.77 -33.14
C PHE A 651 3.87 -30.66 -33.71
N LYS A 652 3.27 -29.55 -34.14
CA LYS A 652 4.00 -28.43 -34.72
C LYS A 652 5.02 -27.82 -33.77
N LEU A 653 4.67 -27.64 -32.50
CA LEU A 653 5.55 -27.07 -31.48
C LEU A 653 6.64 -28.06 -31.04
N SER A 654 6.43 -29.37 -31.17
CA SER A 654 7.45 -30.39 -30.92
C SER A 654 8.62 -30.33 -31.92
N GLU A 655 8.39 -29.77 -33.10
CA GLU A 655 9.45 -29.55 -34.09
C GLU A 655 10.33 -28.33 -33.78
N LYS A 656 9.91 -27.48 -32.84
CA LYS A 656 10.67 -26.27 -32.45
C LYS A 656 11.50 -26.50 -31.21
N SER A 657 12.82 -26.38 -31.30
CA SER A 657 13.73 -26.61 -30.17
C SER A 657 13.41 -25.76 -28.94
N GLN A 658 12.92 -24.53 -29.12
CA GLN A 658 12.55 -23.62 -28.03
C GLN A 658 11.27 -24.04 -27.27
N ALA A 659 10.45 -24.92 -27.84
CA ALA A 659 9.17 -25.36 -27.27
C ALA A 659 9.11 -26.88 -27.01
N ALA A 660 9.93 -27.68 -27.70
CA ALA A 660 9.92 -29.12 -27.65
C ALA A 660 10.04 -29.69 -26.22
N GLY A 661 10.89 -29.12 -25.38
CA GLY A 661 11.00 -29.53 -23.97
C GLY A 661 9.71 -29.27 -23.17
N SER A 662 9.03 -28.15 -23.43
CA SER A 662 7.72 -27.87 -22.81
C SER A 662 6.64 -28.79 -23.37
N VAL A 663 6.67 -29.13 -24.66
CA VAL A 663 5.76 -30.11 -25.26
C VAL A 663 5.93 -31.48 -24.60
N ALA A 664 7.18 -31.92 -24.41
CA ALA A 664 7.47 -33.19 -23.73
C ALA A 664 6.87 -33.22 -22.32
N LEU A 665 7.03 -32.14 -21.55
CA LEU A 665 6.43 -32.02 -20.22
C LEU A 665 4.90 -32.05 -20.27
N THR A 666 4.27 -31.29 -21.19
CA THR A 666 2.81 -31.26 -21.35
C THR A 666 2.25 -32.64 -21.70
N VAL A 667 2.89 -33.35 -22.62
CA VAL A 667 2.46 -34.70 -23.05
C VAL A 667 2.67 -35.71 -21.94
N ALA A 668 3.82 -35.71 -21.25
CA ALA A 668 4.09 -36.65 -20.16
C ALA A 668 3.14 -36.45 -18.95
N ASN A 669 2.86 -35.19 -18.58
CA ASN A 669 1.96 -34.87 -17.46
C ASN A 669 0.50 -35.29 -17.69
N ASN A 670 0.09 -35.43 -18.96
CA ASN A 670 -1.30 -35.69 -19.36
C ASN A 670 -1.41 -36.94 -20.25
N PHE A 671 -0.44 -37.84 -20.16
CA PHE A 671 -0.29 -38.94 -21.11
C PHE A 671 -1.54 -39.84 -21.17
N ASP A 672 -2.14 -40.13 -20.03
CA ASP A 672 -3.35 -40.93 -19.85
C ASP A 672 -4.62 -40.29 -20.45
N LYS A 673 -4.58 -38.99 -20.74
CA LYS A 673 -5.72 -38.20 -21.22
C LYS A 673 -5.55 -37.71 -22.66
N LEU A 674 -4.44 -38.05 -23.30
CA LEU A 674 -4.14 -37.65 -24.67
C LEU A 674 -4.25 -38.87 -25.60
N PRO A 675 -4.69 -38.68 -26.86
CA PRO A 675 -4.71 -39.78 -27.82
C PRO A 675 -3.30 -40.34 -28.08
N ASP A 676 -3.20 -41.64 -28.38
CA ASP A 676 -1.93 -42.37 -28.54
C ASP A 676 -0.96 -41.70 -29.52
N ASN A 677 -1.48 -41.13 -30.62
CA ASN A 677 -0.65 -40.44 -31.60
C ASN A 677 0.06 -39.21 -31.01
N VAL A 678 -0.56 -38.49 -30.07
CA VAL A 678 0.06 -37.37 -29.33
C VAL A 678 1.06 -37.92 -28.32
N GLY A 679 0.74 -39.02 -27.65
CA GLY A 679 1.68 -39.73 -26.77
C GLY A 679 2.99 -40.10 -27.49
N ARG A 680 2.91 -40.47 -28.78
CA ARG A 680 4.09 -40.76 -29.63
C ARG A 680 5.05 -39.58 -29.80
N ILE A 681 4.63 -38.34 -29.55
CA ILE A 681 5.52 -37.17 -29.58
C ILE A 681 6.72 -37.37 -28.63
N LEU A 682 6.53 -38.01 -27.46
CA LEU A 682 7.65 -38.27 -26.54
C LEU A 682 8.75 -39.12 -27.19
N PHE A 683 8.37 -40.10 -28.01
CA PHE A 683 9.33 -40.93 -28.74
C PHE A 683 10.05 -40.14 -29.83
N ASN A 684 9.32 -39.35 -30.62
CA ASN A 684 9.92 -38.50 -31.66
C ASN A 684 10.90 -37.48 -31.05
N LEU A 685 10.55 -36.88 -29.91
CA LEU A 685 11.41 -35.94 -29.19
C LEU A 685 12.63 -36.64 -28.55
N SER A 686 12.48 -37.89 -28.11
CA SER A 686 13.59 -38.67 -27.52
C SER A 686 14.72 -38.95 -28.52
N GLU A 687 14.42 -38.94 -29.82
CA GLU A 687 15.40 -39.14 -30.89
C GLU A 687 16.28 -37.89 -31.11
N LYS A 688 15.82 -36.71 -30.67
CA LYS A 688 16.51 -35.42 -30.86
C LYS A 688 17.45 -35.11 -29.69
N ASP A 689 18.76 -35.10 -29.95
CA ASP A 689 19.80 -34.89 -28.93
C ASP A 689 19.60 -33.62 -28.09
N GLN A 690 19.20 -32.51 -28.75
CA GLN A 690 19.01 -31.21 -28.11
C GLN A 690 17.86 -31.18 -27.09
N VAL A 691 16.90 -32.09 -27.22
CA VAL A 691 15.68 -32.14 -26.38
C VAL A 691 15.69 -33.35 -25.45
N ALA A 692 16.52 -34.37 -25.73
CA ALA A 692 16.61 -35.62 -24.98
C ALA A 692 16.69 -35.41 -23.45
N ARG A 693 17.47 -34.42 -22.99
CA ARG A 693 17.52 -34.06 -21.57
C ARG A 693 16.13 -33.68 -21.02
N ALA A 694 15.42 -32.78 -21.69
CA ALA A 694 14.11 -32.32 -21.25
C ALA A 694 13.07 -33.44 -21.28
N VAL A 695 13.10 -34.30 -22.31
CA VAL A 695 12.24 -35.50 -22.37
C VAL A 695 12.53 -36.43 -21.20
N ALA A 696 13.80 -36.68 -20.88
CA ALA A 696 14.17 -37.56 -19.79
C ALA A 696 13.70 -37.04 -18.41
N TYR A 697 13.76 -35.73 -18.17
CA TYR A 697 13.17 -35.14 -16.95
C TYR A 697 11.64 -35.24 -16.94
N ALA A 698 10.97 -34.96 -18.06
CA ALA A 698 9.51 -35.09 -18.16
C ALA A 698 9.04 -36.54 -17.89
N VAL A 699 9.78 -37.53 -18.38
CA VAL A 699 9.53 -38.95 -18.10
C VAL A 699 9.84 -39.29 -16.64
N ALA A 700 10.91 -38.75 -16.05
CA ALA A 700 11.25 -38.98 -14.65
C ALA A 700 10.18 -38.46 -13.69
N ASP A 701 9.69 -37.23 -13.92
CA ASP A 701 8.66 -36.60 -13.09
C ASP A 701 7.31 -37.33 -13.19
N ASN A 702 7.09 -38.08 -14.27
CA ASN A 702 5.85 -38.83 -14.52
C ASN A 702 6.06 -40.34 -14.60
N PHE A 703 7.16 -40.85 -14.04
CA PHE A 703 7.59 -42.24 -14.24
C PHE A 703 6.51 -43.27 -13.90
N ASN A 704 5.80 -43.04 -12.80
CA ASN A 704 4.74 -43.92 -12.31
C ASN A 704 3.37 -43.67 -12.97
N LYS A 705 3.21 -42.57 -13.72
CA LYS A 705 1.98 -42.27 -14.47
C LYS A 705 2.03 -42.80 -15.89
N LEU A 706 3.22 -42.96 -16.45
CA LEU A 706 3.42 -43.51 -17.78
C LEU A 706 3.25 -45.04 -17.76
N PRO A 707 2.52 -45.64 -18.74
CA PRO A 707 2.42 -47.08 -18.86
C PRO A 707 3.80 -47.77 -18.92
N HIS A 708 3.93 -48.96 -18.35
CA HIS A 708 5.19 -49.70 -18.25
C HIS A 708 5.91 -49.82 -19.60
N ASP A 709 5.20 -50.22 -20.65
CA ASP A 709 5.79 -50.38 -21.99
C ASP A 709 6.30 -49.04 -22.55
N ILE A 710 5.57 -47.95 -22.30
CA ILE A 710 5.94 -46.62 -22.77
C ILE A 710 7.20 -46.13 -22.06
N ARG A 711 7.22 -46.15 -20.71
CA ARG A 711 8.37 -45.67 -19.94
C ARG A 711 9.62 -46.53 -20.19
N ASN A 712 9.47 -47.85 -20.31
CA ASN A 712 10.57 -48.76 -20.57
C ASN A 712 11.20 -48.52 -21.96
N ASN A 713 10.37 -48.36 -22.99
CA ASN A 713 10.85 -48.05 -24.33
C ASN A 713 11.51 -46.67 -24.42
N LEU A 714 10.96 -45.66 -23.73
CA LEU A 714 11.58 -44.33 -23.64
C LEU A 714 12.92 -44.37 -22.91
N LEU A 715 13.05 -45.14 -21.82
CA LEU A 715 14.32 -45.33 -21.12
C LEU A 715 15.39 -45.92 -22.05
N LEU A 716 15.04 -46.94 -22.83
CA LEU A 716 15.97 -47.55 -23.80
C LEU A 716 16.44 -46.52 -24.83
N LYS A 717 15.52 -45.78 -25.46
CA LYS A 717 15.89 -44.74 -26.44
C LYS A 717 16.72 -43.61 -25.84
N LEU A 718 16.30 -43.08 -24.69
CA LEU A 718 16.99 -41.97 -24.04
C LEU A 718 18.38 -42.38 -23.50
N SER A 719 18.60 -43.66 -23.17
CA SER A 719 19.91 -44.15 -22.73
C SER A 719 21.00 -44.06 -23.81
N GLU A 720 20.61 -43.98 -25.07
CA GLU A 720 21.53 -43.78 -26.17
C GLU A 720 22.07 -42.35 -26.20
N LYS A 721 21.36 -41.39 -25.57
CA LYS A 721 21.66 -39.96 -25.60
C LYS A 721 22.45 -39.50 -24.37
N ASP A 722 23.65 -39.00 -24.58
CA ASP A 722 24.54 -38.58 -23.47
C ASP A 722 23.92 -37.46 -22.60
N GLN A 723 23.19 -36.53 -23.22
CA GLN A 723 22.49 -35.44 -22.51
C GLN A 723 21.36 -35.93 -21.58
N ALA A 724 20.81 -37.12 -21.82
CA ALA A 724 19.76 -37.73 -21.01
C ALA A 724 20.32 -38.71 -19.96
N ALA A 725 21.60 -39.09 -20.06
CA ALA A 725 22.21 -40.17 -19.28
C ALA A 725 22.04 -40.01 -17.77
N LYS A 726 22.11 -38.78 -17.25
CA LYS A 726 21.87 -38.52 -15.82
C LYS A 726 20.46 -38.88 -15.40
N ALA A 727 19.45 -38.30 -16.05
CA ALA A 727 18.06 -38.56 -15.69
C ALA A 727 17.70 -40.05 -15.86
N VAL A 728 18.18 -40.68 -16.95
CA VAL A 728 17.99 -42.12 -17.21
C VAL A 728 18.66 -42.98 -16.14
N ALA A 729 19.91 -42.71 -15.77
CA ALA A 729 20.60 -43.47 -14.73
C ALA A 729 19.87 -43.40 -13.39
N PHE A 730 19.40 -42.21 -12.99
CA PHE A 730 18.62 -42.05 -11.76
C PHE A 730 17.26 -42.76 -11.83
N MET A 731 16.51 -42.65 -12.94
CA MET A 731 15.24 -43.36 -13.10
C MET A 731 15.42 -44.88 -13.02
N VAL A 732 16.42 -45.44 -13.70
CA VAL A 732 16.68 -46.88 -13.69
C VAL A 732 17.17 -47.34 -12.32
N ALA A 733 18.06 -46.58 -11.66
CA ALA A 733 18.56 -46.95 -10.33
C ALA A 733 17.47 -46.89 -9.24
N ASN A 734 16.66 -45.83 -9.24
CA ASN A 734 15.60 -45.65 -8.25
C ASN A 734 14.49 -46.71 -8.34
N ASN A 735 14.25 -47.26 -9.54
CA ASN A 735 13.17 -48.20 -9.81
C ASN A 735 13.68 -49.58 -10.24
N PHE A 736 14.95 -49.91 -9.98
CA PHE A 736 15.64 -51.06 -10.58
C PHE A 736 14.90 -52.38 -10.41
N THR A 737 14.32 -52.61 -9.23
CA THR A 737 13.60 -53.85 -8.89
C THR A 737 12.27 -54.00 -9.61
N GLU A 738 11.69 -52.92 -10.12
CA GLU A 738 10.41 -52.90 -10.84
C GLU A 738 10.59 -52.93 -12.36
N LEU A 739 11.84 -52.89 -12.84
CA LEU A 739 12.16 -52.79 -14.26
C LEU A 739 12.55 -54.16 -14.83
N PRO A 740 12.17 -54.45 -16.09
CA PRO A 740 12.61 -55.67 -16.75
C PRO A 740 14.12 -55.65 -16.95
N ALA A 741 14.74 -56.84 -16.99
CA ALA A 741 16.19 -57.00 -16.98
C ALA A 741 16.92 -56.23 -18.10
N ASN A 742 16.31 -56.15 -19.29
CA ASN A 742 16.84 -55.39 -20.43
C ASN A 742 16.92 -53.88 -20.15
N VAL A 743 15.97 -53.32 -19.38
CA VAL A 743 16.00 -51.91 -18.95
C VAL A 743 16.98 -51.73 -17.79
N GLY A 744 17.06 -52.67 -16.85
CA GLY A 744 18.09 -52.65 -15.80
C GLY A 744 19.52 -52.63 -16.36
N GLN A 745 19.75 -53.31 -17.49
CA GLN A 745 21.03 -53.35 -18.20
C GLN A 745 21.51 -51.96 -18.67
N ILE A 746 20.62 -50.97 -18.77
CA ILE A 746 20.96 -49.59 -19.14
C ILE A 746 22.04 -49.02 -18.22
N LEU A 747 22.00 -49.27 -16.91
CA LEU A 747 23.02 -48.75 -15.98
C LEU A 747 24.42 -49.24 -16.34
N PHE A 748 24.55 -50.51 -16.72
CA PHE A 748 25.82 -51.09 -17.17
C PHE A 748 26.26 -50.51 -18.51
N ASN A 749 25.32 -50.31 -19.45
CA ASN A 749 25.65 -49.73 -20.74
C ASN A 749 26.11 -48.26 -20.61
N LEU A 750 25.42 -47.47 -19.77
CA LEU A 750 25.82 -46.10 -19.45
C LEU A 750 27.16 -46.06 -18.69
N SER A 751 27.44 -47.02 -17.81
CA SER A 751 28.73 -47.09 -17.09
C SER A 751 29.93 -47.26 -18.03
N LYS A 752 29.70 -47.84 -19.21
CA LYS A 752 30.72 -48.01 -20.26
C LYS A 752 30.95 -46.75 -21.10
N LYS A 753 30.11 -45.72 -20.99
CA LYS A 753 30.28 -44.44 -21.71
C LYS A 753 30.95 -43.42 -20.79
N ASP A 754 32.06 -42.82 -21.21
CA ASP A 754 32.85 -41.93 -20.35
C ASP A 754 32.04 -40.72 -19.85
N GLN A 755 31.23 -40.10 -20.73
CA GLN A 755 30.39 -38.96 -20.39
C GLN A 755 29.22 -39.29 -19.44
N ALA A 756 28.78 -40.55 -19.40
CA ALA A 756 27.67 -41.00 -18.56
C ALA A 756 28.12 -41.70 -17.27
N ALA A 757 29.37 -42.17 -17.20
CA ALA A 757 29.89 -42.93 -16.08
C ALA A 757 29.78 -42.17 -14.75
N LYS A 758 30.00 -40.85 -14.76
CA LYS A 758 29.76 -39.99 -13.59
C LYS A 758 28.29 -40.01 -13.13
N ALA A 759 27.36 -39.89 -14.08
CA ALA A 759 25.93 -39.94 -13.79
C ALA A 759 25.51 -41.29 -13.20
N VAL A 760 26.08 -42.40 -13.69
CA VAL A 760 25.82 -43.74 -13.13
C VAL A 760 26.42 -43.87 -11.74
N ALA A 761 27.65 -43.40 -11.50
CA ALA A 761 28.27 -43.38 -10.17
C ALA A 761 27.39 -42.61 -9.16
N ASP A 762 26.89 -41.44 -9.56
CA ASP A 762 25.95 -40.66 -8.75
C ASP A 762 24.66 -41.44 -8.48
N ALA A 763 24.01 -42.01 -9.51
CA ALA A 763 22.76 -42.75 -9.34
C ALA A 763 22.92 -43.98 -8.44
N VAL A 764 23.99 -44.75 -8.61
CA VAL A 764 24.29 -45.93 -7.78
C VAL A 764 24.55 -45.54 -6.33
N THR A 765 25.25 -44.43 -6.11
CA THR A 765 25.60 -43.98 -4.74
C THR A 765 24.43 -43.33 -4.00
N HIS A 766 23.45 -42.77 -4.72
CA HIS A 766 22.19 -42.36 -4.11
C HIS A 766 21.30 -43.56 -3.76
N ASN A 767 21.48 -44.69 -4.45
CA ASN A 767 20.67 -45.91 -4.30
C ASN A 767 21.47 -47.06 -3.67
N LEU A 768 22.43 -46.78 -2.78
CA LEU A 768 23.29 -47.81 -2.19
C LEU A 768 22.52 -48.94 -1.50
N TYR A 769 21.37 -48.62 -0.89
CA TYR A 769 20.56 -49.59 -0.16
C TYR A 769 19.37 -50.14 -0.94
N THR A 770 18.97 -49.46 -2.02
CA THR A 770 17.80 -49.81 -2.84
C THR A 770 18.19 -50.65 -4.06
N LEU A 771 19.42 -50.50 -4.56
CA LEU A 771 19.94 -51.39 -5.60
C LEU A 771 20.32 -52.76 -5.02
N PRO A 772 20.03 -53.87 -5.73
CA PRO A 772 20.52 -55.19 -5.35
C PRO A 772 22.04 -55.22 -5.18
N ASP A 773 22.52 -55.93 -4.16
CA ASP A 773 23.92 -55.93 -3.75
C ASP A 773 24.87 -56.32 -4.89
N ASP A 774 24.54 -57.37 -5.64
CA ASP A 774 25.33 -57.86 -6.76
C ASP A 774 25.42 -56.81 -7.89
N ILE A 775 24.31 -56.14 -8.21
CA ILE A 775 24.23 -55.11 -9.24
C ILE A 775 25.03 -53.88 -8.83
N ARG A 776 24.80 -53.37 -7.61
CA ARG A 776 25.52 -52.22 -7.05
C ARG A 776 27.02 -52.46 -7.06
N ASN A 777 27.45 -53.60 -6.51
CA ASN A 777 28.86 -53.92 -6.38
C ASN A 777 29.53 -54.04 -7.76
N ARG A 778 28.90 -54.74 -8.71
CA ARG A 778 29.41 -54.86 -10.09
C ARG A 778 29.51 -53.50 -10.79
N LEU A 779 28.52 -52.62 -10.64
CA LEU A 779 28.56 -51.28 -11.22
C LEU A 779 29.69 -50.43 -10.62
N LEU A 780 29.88 -50.45 -9.30
CA LEU A 780 30.98 -49.73 -8.63
C LEU A 780 32.35 -50.21 -9.11
N PHE A 781 32.53 -51.53 -9.22
CA PHE A 781 33.78 -52.09 -9.74
C PHE A 781 34.02 -51.74 -11.21
N ASN A 782 33.01 -51.82 -12.07
CA ASN A 782 33.13 -51.42 -13.48
C ASN A 782 33.50 -49.93 -13.63
N LEU A 783 32.86 -49.05 -12.85
CA LEU A 783 33.15 -47.62 -12.87
C LEU A 783 34.54 -47.28 -12.32
N SER A 784 35.09 -48.11 -11.43
CA SER A 784 36.44 -47.93 -10.87
C SER A 784 37.58 -48.24 -11.86
N GLU A 785 37.28 -48.94 -12.96
CA GLU A 785 38.30 -49.34 -13.96
C GLU A 785 38.73 -48.19 -14.87
N LYS A 786 37.92 -47.14 -14.99
CA LYS A 786 38.17 -46.01 -15.88
C LYS A 786 38.61 -44.78 -15.11
N ASP A 787 39.62 -44.08 -15.61
CA ASP A 787 40.27 -42.99 -14.84
C ASP A 787 39.33 -41.82 -14.54
N GLN A 788 38.46 -41.43 -15.49
CA GLN A 788 37.51 -40.32 -15.30
C GLN A 788 36.42 -40.64 -14.26
N SER A 789 35.87 -41.86 -14.26
CA SER A 789 34.84 -42.26 -13.30
C SER A 789 35.41 -42.76 -11.97
N ALA A 790 36.65 -43.30 -11.97
CA ALA A 790 37.32 -43.75 -10.75
C ALA A 790 37.43 -42.63 -9.72
N ARG A 791 37.76 -41.40 -10.15
CA ARG A 791 37.77 -40.24 -9.26
C ARG A 791 36.41 -40.02 -8.58
N GLU A 792 35.33 -40.04 -9.35
CA GLU A 792 33.97 -39.82 -8.85
C GLU A 792 33.54 -40.96 -7.91
N VAL A 793 33.79 -42.21 -8.29
CA VAL A 793 33.54 -43.38 -7.44
C VAL A 793 34.32 -43.27 -6.13
N ALA A 794 35.60 -42.89 -6.16
CA ALA A 794 36.42 -42.73 -4.96
C ALA A 794 35.85 -41.67 -4.00
N TRP A 795 35.44 -40.51 -4.52
CA TRP A 795 34.78 -39.48 -3.72
C TRP A 795 33.47 -39.97 -3.12
N ARG A 796 32.63 -40.66 -3.88
CA ARG A 796 31.34 -41.15 -3.39
C ARG A 796 31.45 -42.29 -2.39
N VAL A 797 32.43 -43.18 -2.59
CA VAL A 797 32.78 -44.24 -1.62
C VAL A 797 33.29 -43.62 -0.34
N ALA A 798 34.16 -42.60 -0.42
CA ALA A 798 34.64 -41.88 0.76
C ALA A 798 33.49 -41.22 1.55
N SER A 799 32.56 -40.55 0.86
CA SER A 799 31.39 -39.93 1.50
C SER A 799 30.38 -40.94 2.06
N ASN A 800 30.47 -42.21 1.68
CA ASN A 800 29.58 -43.29 2.14
C ASN A 800 30.39 -44.46 2.72
N PHE A 801 31.54 -44.17 3.33
CA PHE A 801 32.54 -45.16 3.73
C PHE A 801 31.96 -46.26 4.66
N ASN A 802 31.12 -45.86 5.62
CA ASN A 802 30.48 -46.76 6.58
C ASN A 802 29.16 -47.38 6.07
N LYS A 803 28.79 -47.13 4.82
CA LYS A 803 27.56 -47.65 4.21
C LYS A 803 27.80 -48.82 3.26
N LEU A 804 29.05 -49.13 2.93
CA LEU A 804 29.42 -50.24 2.06
C LEU A 804 29.94 -51.43 2.90
N PRO A 805 29.63 -52.69 2.53
CA PRO A 805 30.22 -53.86 3.18
C PRO A 805 31.76 -53.80 3.16
N HIS A 806 32.40 -54.17 4.28
CA HIS A 806 33.84 -54.01 4.49
C HIS A 806 34.67 -54.62 3.34
N ASP A 807 34.36 -55.83 2.91
CA ASP A 807 35.11 -56.51 1.85
C ASP A 807 35.00 -55.79 0.50
N ILE A 808 33.78 -55.35 0.15
CA ILE A 808 33.52 -54.61 -1.09
C ILE A 808 34.25 -53.26 -1.06
N ARG A 809 34.09 -52.52 0.03
CA ARG A 809 34.73 -51.23 0.26
C ARG A 809 36.24 -51.34 0.16
N ASN A 810 36.86 -52.26 0.90
CA ASN A 810 38.32 -52.40 0.95
C ASN A 810 38.89 -52.80 -0.41
N ASN A 811 38.25 -53.74 -1.11
CA ASN A 811 38.66 -54.14 -2.46
C ASN A 811 38.51 -53.01 -3.48
N LEU A 812 37.42 -52.25 -3.39
CA LEU A 812 37.17 -51.11 -4.28
C LEU A 812 38.21 -50.00 -4.06
N LEU A 813 38.57 -49.71 -2.81
CA LEU A 813 39.62 -48.73 -2.47
C LEU A 813 40.99 -49.14 -3.00
N LEU A 814 41.36 -50.42 -2.86
CA LEU A 814 42.61 -50.94 -3.43
C LEU A 814 42.63 -50.78 -4.94
N LYS A 815 41.53 -51.06 -5.63
CA LYS A 815 41.42 -50.88 -7.09
C LYS A 815 41.47 -49.42 -7.51
N LEU A 816 40.80 -48.53 -6.78
CA LEU A 816 40.81 -47.08 -7.04
C LEU A 816 42.18 -46.46 -6.78
N SER A 817 42.96 -46.98 -5.81
CA SER A 817 44.31 -46.48 -5.50
C SER A 817 45.30 -46.66 -6.65
N GLU A 818 45.01 -47.56 -7.59
CA GLU A 818 45.84 -47.79 -8.78
C GLU A 818 45.69 -46.64 -9.81
N LYS A 819 44.61 -45.86 -9.71
CA LYS A 819 44.26 -44.79 -10.65
C LYS A 819 44.73 -43.43 -10.16
N ASP A 820 45.56 -42.76 -10.96
CA ASP A 820 46.15 -41.46 -10.61
C ASP A 820 45.11 -40.40 -10.23
N GLN A 821 44.04 -40.31 -11.02
CA GLN A 821 42.94 -39.34 -10.82
C GLN A 821 42.09 -39.62 -9.57
N ALA A 822 42.12 -40.85 -9.05
CA ALA A 822 41.39 -41.24 -7.84
C ALA A 822 42.29 -41.22 -6.59
N ALA A 823 43.61 -41.27 -6.77
CA ALA A 823 44.60 -41.44 -5.70
C ALA A 823 44.41 -40.40 -4.58
N ARG A 824 44.23 -39.12 -4.92
CA ARG A 824 44.00 -38.08 -3.90
C ARG A 824 42.74 -38.31 -3.07
N ALA A 825 41.64 -38.71 -3.70
CA ALA A 825 40.37 -38.96 -3.01
C ALA A 825 40.47 -40.17 -2.08
N VAL A 826 41.14 -41.24 -2.55
CA VAL A 826 41.42 -42.42 -1.73
C VAL A 826 42.34 -42.07 -0.56
N ALA A 827 43.40 -41.28 -0.77
CA ALA A 827 44.29 -40.84 0.30
C ALA A 827 43.57 -40.01 1.37
N LEU A 828 42.72 -39.06 0.97
CA LEU A 828 41.90 -38.29 1.90
C LEU A 828 40.94 -39.18 2.70
N MET A 829 40.37 -40.19 2.05
CA MET A 829 39.54 -41.18 2.73
C MET A 829 40.34 -41.97 3.77
N VAL A 830 41.54 -42.44 3.43
CA VAL A 830 42.43 -43.15 4.37
C VAL A 830 42.80 -42.26 5.55
N ALA A 831 43.11 -40.98 5.32
CA ALA A 831 43.38 -40.02 6.39
C ALA A 831 42.20 -39.89 7.35
N ASN A 832 40.99 -39.70 6.80
CA ASN A 832 39.80 -39.44 7.61
C ASN A 832 39.28 -40.69 8.34
N ASN A 833 39.60 -41.90 7.86
CA ASN A 833 39.07 -43.17 8.41
C ASN A 833 40.20 -44.13 8.78
N PHE A 834 41.37 -43.61 9.16
CA PHE A 834 42.61 -44.39 9.33
C PHE A 834 42.45 -45.58 10.29
N ALA A 835 41.76 -45.35 11.41
CA ALA A 835 41.51 -46.37 12.43
C ALA A 835 40.42 -47.39 12.05
N GLU A 836 39.55 -47.07 11.10
CA GLU A 836 38.44 -47.92 10.65
C GLU A 836 38.83 -48.88 9.51
N LEU A 837 40.05 -48.74 9.00
CA LEU A 837 40.64 -49.61 7.98
C LEU A 837 41.51 -50.69 8.63
N PRO A 838 41.36 -51.97 8.23
CA PRO A 838 42.27 -53.03 8.64
C PRO A 838 43.73 -52.68 8.34
N ASP A 839 44.63 -53.03 9.26
CA ASP A 839 46.06 -52.72 9.22
C ASP A 839 46.71 -53.10 7.88
N ASP A 840 46.40 -54.29 7.37
CA ASP A 840 46.95 -54.79 6.12
C ASP A 840 46.43 -53.98 4.90
N ILE A 841 45.16 -53.57 4.92
CA ILE A 841 44.55 -52.77 3.85
C ILE A 841 45.09 -51.33 3.87
N ARG A 842 45.12 -50.67 5.03
CA ARG A 842 45.62 -49.28 5.11
C ARG A 842 47.10 -49.19 4.72
N ASN A 843 47.91 -50.16 5.15
CA ASN A 843 49.34 -50.19 4.79
C ASN A 843 49.54 -50.41 3.29
N LYS A 844 48.79 -51.33 2.66
CA LYS A 844 48.82 -51.52 1.20
C LYS A 844 48.39 -50.27 0.45
N LEU A 845 47.35 -49.57 0.92
CA LEU A 845 46.88 -48.33 0.31
C LEU A 845 47.93 -47.22 0.42
N LEU A 846 48.54 -47.02 1.58
CA LEU A 846 49.59 -46.01 1.76
C LEU A 846 50.76 -46.22 0.79
N LEU A 847 51.24 -47.46 0.65
CA LEU A 847 52.34 -47.79 -0.25
C LEU A 847 51.96 -47.51 -1.72
N LYS A 848 50.78 -47.95 -2.17
CA LYS A 848 50.30 -47.67 -3.54
C LYS A 848 50.10 -46.17 -3.81
N LEU A 849 49.53 -45.45 -2.85
CA LEU A 849 49.25 -44.02 -2.98
C LEU A 849 50.52 -43.16 -2.92
N SER A 850 51.57 -43.63 -2.23
CA SER A 850 52.87 -42.94 -2.18
C SER A 850 53.59 -42.90 -3.52
N GLU A 851 53.21 -43.75 -4.48
CA GLU A 851 53.73 -43.74 -5.85
C GLU A 851 52.97 -42.74 -6.75
N LYS A 852 51.98 -42.03 -6.21
CA LYS A 852 51.09 -41.14 -6.97
C LYS A 852 51.30 -39.69 -6.54
N ASP A 853 51.76 -38.84 -7.46
CA ASP A 853 52.02 -37.42 -7.20
C ASP A 853 50.81 -36.71 -6.56
N GLN A 854 49.61 -36.96 -7.07
CA GLN A 854 48.37 -36.33 -6.59
C GLN A 854 47.99 -36.70 -5.13
N ALA A 855 48.53 -37.80 -4.59
CA ALA A 855 48.27 -38.27 -3.22
C ALA A 855 49.44 -38.01 -2.26
N THR A 856 50.61 -37.62 -2.77
CA THR A 856 51.88 -37.55 -2.02
C THR A 856 51.79 -36.67 -0.76
N GLU A 857 51.24 -35.47 -0.89
CA GLU A 857 51.07 -34.54 0.26
C GLU A 857 50.17 -35.14 1.35
N VAL A 858 49.08 -35.77 0.95
CA VAL A 858 48.11 -36.38 1.88
C VAL A 858 48.74 -37.59 2.56
N VAL A 859 49.48 -38.44 1.83
CA VAL A 859 50.19 -39.59 2.39
C VAL A 859 51.27 -39.15 3.38
N ALA A 860 52.06 -38.12 3.06
CA ALA A 860 53.06 -37.57 3.96
C ALA A 860 52.43 -37.05 5.26
N LYS A 861 51.27 -36.38 5.15
CA LYS A 861 50.49 -35.94 6.31
C LYS A 861 50.02 -37.13 7.17
N ILE A 862 49.46 -38.18 6.56
CA ILE A 862 49.02 -39.39 7.28
C ILE A 862 50.20 -40.03 8.02
N VAL A 863 51.36 -40.17 7.38
CA VAL A 863 52.56 -40.75 8.00
C VAL A 863 53.02 -39.94 9.20
N LYS A 864 52.94 -38.60 9.13
CA LYS A 864 53.27 -37.72 10.25
C LYS A 864 52.27 -37.88 11.40
N GLU A 865 50.98 -37.88 11.10
CA GLU A 865 49.90 -37.94 12.10
C GLU A 865 49.79 -39.31 12.79
N HIS A 866 50.08 -40.39 12.06
CA HIS A 866 49.96 -41.77 12.53
C HIS A 866 51.30 -42.49 12.63
N PHE A 867 52.39 -41.75 12.81
CA PHE A 867 53.76 -42.26 12.73
C PHE A 867 53.97 -43.52 13.58
N TYR A 868 53.54 -43.55 14.84
CA TYR A 868 53.77 -44.69 15.73
C TYR A 868 52.82 -45.87 15.51
N VAL A 869 51.78 -45.71 14.69
CA VAL A 869 50.78 -46.75 14.38
C VAL A 869 51.13 -47.49 13.09
N ILE A 870 51.91 -46.87 12.20
CA ILE A 870 52.36 -47.50 10.95
C ILE A 870 53.59 -48.38 11.25
N PRO A 871 53.62 -49.66 10.84
CA PRO A 871 54.75 -50.56 11.06
C PRO A 871 56.07 -50.02 10.49
N GLU A 872 57.18 -50.26 11.19
CA GLU A 872 58.48 -49.68 10.87
C GLU A 872 58.94 -49.99 9.43
N ASN A 873 58.75 -51.22 8.97
CA ASN A 873 59.07 -51.63 7.60
C ASN A 873 58.28 -50.81 6.56
N VAL A 874 57.01 -50.50 6.82
CA VAL A 874 56.19 -49.67 5.93
C VAL A 874 56.62 -48.20 5.99
N ARG A 875 57.03 -47.69 7.17
CA ARG A 875 57.54 -46.32 7.32
C ARG A 875 58.82 -46.10 6.51
N VAL A 876 59.76 -47.04 6.56
CA VAL A 876 61.02 -46.96 5.82
C VAL A 876 60.76 -46.91 4.31
N ASP A 877 59.88 -47.77 3.80
CA ASP A 877 59.49 -47.79 2.38
C ASP A 877 58.82 -46.49 1.94
N LEU A 878 57.88 -45.95 2.75
CA LEU A 878 57.21 -44.68 2.47
C LEU A 878 58.18 -43.50 2.49
N GLN A 879 59.14 -43.46 3.43
CA GLN A 879 60.15 -42.41 3.50
C GLN A 879 61.05 -42.37 2.27
N GLN A 880 61.41 -43.54 1.73
CA GLN A 880 62.21 -43.62 0.50
C GLN A 880 61.41 -43.09 -0.69
N ARG A 881 60.16 -43.55 -0.87
CA ARG A 881 59.30 -43.18 -1.99
C ARG A 881 58.92 -41.68 -1.99
N LEU A 882 58.63 -41.11 -0.81
CA LEU A 882 58.29 -39.69 -0.69
C LEU A 882 59.50 -38.75 -0.92
N LYS A 883 60.73 -39.21 -0.62
CA LYS A 883 61.97 -38.45 -0.92
C LYS A 883 62.26 -38.39 -2.41
N ASP A 884 62.01 -39.47 -3.14
CA ASP A 884 62.30 -39.57 -4.57
C ASP A 884 61.38 -38.67 -5.41
N ILE A 885 60.13 -38.42 -4.95
CA ILE A 885 59.18 -37.49 -5.61
C ILE A 885 59.52 -36.01 -5.33
N SER A 886 60.12 -35.67 -4.18
CA SER A 886 60.49 -34.28 -3.83
C SER A 886 61.65 -33.67 -4.63
N LYS A 887 62.26 -34.45 -5.54
CA LYS A 887 63.39 -34.05 -6.41
C LYS A 887 62.97 -33.71 -7.86
N HIS A 888 61.70 -33.86 -8.21
CA HIS A 888 61.08 -33.44 -9.48
C HIS A 888 60.01 -32.39 -9.20
#